data_AF-A0A2E9R3P3-F1
#
_entry.id   AF-A0A2E9R3P3-F1
#
_cell.length_a   1.000
_cell.length_b   1.000
_cell.length_c   1.000
_cell.angle_alpha   90.00
_cell.angle_beta   90.00
_cell.angle_gamma   90.00
#
_symmetry.space_group_name_H-M   'P 1'
#
loop_
_entity.id
_entity.type
_entity.pdbx_description
1 polymer ?
#
loop_
_entity_poly.entity_id
_entity_poly.type
_entity_poly.pdbx_seq_one_letter_code
_entity_poly.pdbx_strand_id
1 'polypeptide(L)'
;MHSKFALYNYAGNELRHYLVEQQPIEIEEVEEVQQFSHHIILVDRSGSMYYEIEDLKDTLLKLLTLEEYECDEMKISLLSYSSKGDVTLHFKKVPVSEVMKKNSTYRKEIQNIRVTGLTCISQALEEAAKLIDDDEVTAITLHSDGYANDPSSGYENRTTNRVCEELQGKNVFVNTIAYTSWSDFKFLSNIANKVSGTCVQALNIKTVYDSMHETSDLLMGNVSPAMQFDLGDADYQVFISRSAGKVNGSSGDLLIRGIRNEDDKLIYKFREVDKKTYDKEKLSICGEEEDVVYLEPLIAFAYTNLAEGRLNTAKYALISSRNLTLLDEHARALTNEEIVKFAEDLREAILTNSLAEHDYLLEYGMQSEYMSLLDLVGLMQEHSRDIQISIDDLMDGYVRRSVKRVPGTIEDGVYKELTVKTKRRHNDEYVQLQSFAINRNNATINMLLSQPIDLVSIENGEERVIDKVAGVSLDGLKDFRNYTLVGDGVLNVPTLTVKVTSKKAFRALSKAGVVEGDYEPDTGYIIDLSVRPLVDFEKKFDALDGIFDNVARLRVFSSLLSACLKERSDKLTDDQIAALKKYYVTPALNVSFPTIYGYAADGLSKEEALNKGVIDTRLSYKVNFGSKEILNLSKFPSANKFLDTNYTVEINGEKVAKPKLAGVYFEDGVFFAPKAKKKTNAVYHIVKPIFDDFFGLTDEGVIEALLKDNGVEGVEDALLMIAERAWDSVDEAVEFLAGLRRKVDAKIEDIFRESVCPLIFYIGATGLIPDEFNAAAMTKDEVMQKYPELKPGKPENEASFFEIGDNTILTIYVKEENFSR
;
A
#
# COMPACT_ATOMS: atom_id res chain seq x y z
N MET A 1 15.64 -34.54 14.76
CA MET A 1 14.29 -34.98 14.35
C MET A 1 14.11 -34.56 12.90
N HIS A 2 13.40 -35.33 12.08
CA HIS A 2 13.29 -35.03 10.65
C HIS A 2 11.81 -34.88 10.31
N SER A 3 11.48 -33.75 9.71
CA SER A 3 10.12 -33.45 9.27
C SER A 3 10.14 -32.96 7.83
N LYS A 4 8.96 -32.66 7.29
CA LYS A 4 8.80 -32.08 5.96
C LYS A 4 7.57 -31.18 5.95
N PHE A 5 7.53 -30.18 5.07
CA PHE A 5 6.31 -29.41 4.81
C PHE A 5 6.25 -29.00 3.35
N ALA A 6 5.06 -28.69 2.87
CA ALA A 6 4.87 -27.98 1.62
C ALA A 6 4.41 -26.55 1.92
N LEU A 7 4.84 -25.60 1.09
CA LEU A 7 4.25 -24.28 1.05
C LEU A 7 2.95 -24.34 0.26
N TYR A 8 1.88 -23.77 0.80
CA TYR A 8 0.57 -23.71 0.20
C TYR A 8 0.19 -22.26 -0.13
N ASN A 9 -0.46 -22.06 -1.27
CA ASN A 9 -1.08 -20.79 -1.61
C ASN A 9 -2.49 -20.65 -1.00
N TYR A 10 -3.12 -19.50 -1.20
CA TYR A 10 -4.48 -19.24 -0.72
C TYR A 10 -5.54 -20.17 -1.32
N ALA A 11 -5.27 -20.80 -2.47
CA ALA A 11 -6.16 -21.82 -3.05
C ALA A 11 -5.95 -23.22 -2.44
N GLY A 12 -5.02 -23.39 -1.50
CA GLY A 12 -4.69 -24.69 -0.91
C GLY A 12 -3.86 -25.59 -1.82
N ASN A 13 -3.26 -25.02 -2.88
CA ASN A 13 -2.35 -25.76 -3.77
C ASN A 13 -0.92 -25.70 -3.23
N GLU A 14 -0.24 -26.85 -3.27
CA GLU A 14 1.19 -26.94 -2.99
C GLU A 14 2.00 -26.17 -4.03
N LEU A 15 2.95 -25.36 -3.56
CA LEU A 15 3.87 -24.57 -4.37
C LEU A 15 5.28 -25.15 -4.37
N ARG A 16 5.85 -25.36 -3.18
CA ARG A 16 7.25 -25.76 -2.96
C ARG A 16 7.30 -26.76 -1.81
N HIS A 17 8.22 -27.71 -1.87
CA HIS A 17 8.30 -28.82 -0.92
C HIS A 17 9.64 -28.82 -0.21
N TYR A 18 9.61 -28.90 1.12
CA TYR A 18 10.80 -28.84 1.96
C TYR A 18 10.93 -30.08 2.82
N LEU A 19 12.15 -30.64 2.83
CA LEU A 19 12.60 -31.56 3.87
C LEU A 19 13.30 -30.74 4.94
N VAL A 20 13.01 -31.06 6.20
CA VAL A 20 13.52 -30.33 7.36
C VAL A 20 14.37 -31.27 8.21
N GLU A 21 15.62 -30.89 8.39
CA GLU A 21 16.51 -31.50 9.37
C GLU A 21 16.57 -30.61 10.61
N GLN A 22 16.16 -31.16 11.75
CA GLN A 22 16.30 -30.52 13.05
C GLN A 22 17.50 -31.10 13.79
N GLN A 23 18.43 -30.22 14.14
CA GLN A 23 19.65 -30.54 14.86
C GLN A 23 19.71 -29.74 16.17
N PRO A 24 19.34 -30.35 17.31
CA PRO A 24 19.71 -29.82 18.62
C PRO A 24 21.23 -29.77 18.71
N ILE A 25 21.78 -28.65 19.19
CA ILE A 25 23.21 -28.50 19.37
C ILE A 25 23.55 -28.85 20.82
N GLU A 26 24.39 -29.85 21.02
CA GLU A 26 24.83 -30.25 22.35
C GLU A 26 25.61 -29.12 23.02
N ILE A 27 25.31 -28.90 24.31
CA ILE A 27 26.05 -27.95 25.14
C ILE A 27 27.36 -28.64 25.52
N GLU A 28 28.46 -28.22 24.92
CA GLU A 28 29.78 -28.64 25.37
C GLU A 28 30.16 -27.90 26.66
N GLU A 29 30.71 -28.61 27.65
CA GLU A 29 31.35 -27.99 28.81
C GLU A 29 32.63 -27.29 28.33
N VAL A 30 32.53 -26.00 28.04
CA VAL A 30 33.69 -25.14 27.79
C VAL A 30 34.22 -24.67 29.14
N GLU A 31 35.53 -24.76 29.37
CA GLU A 31 36.16 -24.14 30.55
C GLU A 31 35.78 -22.64 30.59
N GLU A 32 35.33 -22.16 31.76
CA GLU A 32 35.02 -20.75 31.98
C GLU A 32 36.29 -19.92 31.80
N VAL A 33 36.46 -19.34 30.60
CA VAL A 33 37.50 -18.36 30.34
C VAL A 33 36.87 -16.99 30.52
N GLN A 34 37.32 -16.26 31.52
CA GLN A 34 36.93 -14.88 31.77
C GLN A 34 37.17 -14.04 30.50
N GLN A 35 36.10 -13.62 29.83
CA GLN A 35 36.16 -12.96 28.54
C GLN A 35 35.97 -11.45 28.72
N PHE A 36 36.88 -10.66 28.18
CA PHE A 36 36.65 -9.22 28.07
C PHE A 36 35.51 -8.99 27.08
N SER A 37 34.63 -8.04 27.40
CA SER A 37 33.48 -7.72 26.57
C SER A 37 33.41 -6.23 26.25
N HIS A 38 32.90 -5.95 25.06
CA HIS A 38 32.80 -4.60 24.53
C HIS A 38 31.40 -4.33 23.98
N HIS A 39 30.72 -3.34 24.56
CA HIS A 39 29.46 -2.85 24.03
C HIS A 39 29.71 -1.55 23.24
N ILE A 40 29.46 -1.59 21.93
CA ILE A 40 29.46 -0.42 21.07
C ILE A 40 28.02 0.04 20.88
N ILE A 41 27.73 1.25 21.34
CA ILE A 41 26.41 1.87 21.15
C ILE A 41 26.51 2.84 19.98
N LEU A 42 25.68 2.62 18.96
CA LEU A 42 25.55 3.50 17.81
C LEU A 42 24.24 4.26 17.91
N VAL A 43 24.34 5.57 18.10
CA VAL A 43 23.19 6.48 18.20
C VAL A 43 22.99 7.21 16.88
N ASP A 44 21.90 6.89 16.19
CA ASP A 44 21.41 7.73 15.11
C ASP A 44 21.00 9.09 15.69
N ARG A 45 21.70 10.13 15.23
CA ARG A 45 21.38 11.52 15.53
C ARG A 45 21.01 12.26 14.26
N SER A 46 20.48 11.57 13.26
CA SER A 46 19.90 12.18 12.08
C SER A 46 18.72 13.09 12.44
N GLY A 47 18.33 13.96 11.50
CA GLY A 47 17.19 14.85 11.71
C GLY A 47 15.85 14.14 11.95
N SER A 48 15.68 12.89 11.50
CA SER A 48 14.45 12.13 11.68
C SER A 48 14.25 11.65 13.12
N MET A 49 15.33 11.46 13.88
CA MET A 49 15.32 11.10 15.30
C MET A 49 14.98 12.26 16.25
N TYR A 50 14.44 13.38 15.74
CA TYR A 50 14.26 14.63 16.51
C TYR A 50 13.42 14.45 17.78
N TYR A 51 12.37 13.63 17.73
CA TYR A 51 11.46 13.44 18.86
C TYR A 51 12.00 12.39 19.85
N GLU A 52 12.84 11.48 19.38
CA GLU A 52 13.31 10.31 20.11
C GLU A 52 14.67 10.54 20.79
N ILE A 53 15.48 11.48 20.29
CA ILE A 53 16.87 11.63 20.74
C ILE A 53 17.01 12.00 22.23
N GLU A 54 16.09 12.79 22.77
CA GLU A 54 16.14 13.22 24.18
C GLU A 54 15.84 12.04 25.10
N ASP A 55 14.77 11.30 24.81
CA ASP A 55 14.39 10.10 25.54
C ASP A 55 15.46 9.01 25.44
N LEU A 56 16.07 8.84 24.26
CA LEU A 56 17.19 7.91 24.06
C LEU A 56 18.38 8.27 24.95
N LYS A 57 18.81 9.54 24.98
CA LYS A 57 19.91 9.98 25.85
C LYS A 57 19.61 9.73 27.32
N ASP A 58 18.40 10.04 27.76
CA ASP A 58 17.97 9.80 29.14
C ASP A 58 17.95 8.30 29.47
N THR A 59 17.53 7.45 28.52
CA THR A 59 17.55 6.00 28.66
C THR A 59 18.97 5.47 28.78
N LEU A 60 19.88 5.89 27.90
CA LEU A 60 21.30 5.54 27.99
C LEU A 60 21.90 5.96 29.33
N LEU A 61 21.62 7.19 29.79
CA LEU A 61 22.13 7.67 31.06
C LEU A 61 21.57 6.91 32.27
N LYS A 62 20.35 6.37 32.18
CA LYS A 62 19.73 5.54 33.23
C LYS A 62 20.26 4.12 33.20
N LEU A 63 20.34 3.49 32.04
CA LEU A 63 20.84 2.12 31.87
C LEU A 63 22.25 1.98 32.43
N LEU A 64 23.12 2.92 32.06
CA LEU A 64 24.50 2.92 32.53
C LEU A 64 24.61 3.09 34.06
N THR A 65 23.54 3.54 34.75
CA THR A 65 23.52 3.70 36.22
C THR A 65 23.16 2.45 37.01
N LEU A 66 22.71 1.37 36.36
CA LEU A 66 22.28 0.15 37.04
C LEU A 66 23.50 -0.59 37.62
N GLU A 67 23.34 -1.24 38.78
CA GLU A 67 24.40 -1.97 39.49
C GLU A 67 25.06 -3.06 38.62
N GLU A 68 24.29 -3.66 37.71
CA GLU A 68 24.76 -4.60 36.70
C GLU A 68 25.95 -4.02 35.91
N TYR A 69 25.92 -2.74 35.55
CA TYR A 69 27.00 -2.12 34.79
C TYR A 69 28.24 -1.77 35.64
N GLU A 70 28.30 -2.08 36.93
CA GLU A 70 29.50 -1.84 37.75
C GLU A 70 30.66 -2.84 37.50
N CYS A 71 30.51 -3.75 36.53
CA CYS A 71 31.57 -4.67 36.12
C CYS A 71 32.72 -3.94 35.39
N ASP A 72 33.91 -3.90 36.00
CA ASP A 72 35.11 -3.27 35.41
C ASP A 72 35.62 -3.97 34.13
N GLU A 73 35.14 -5.18 33.85
CA GLU A 73 35.55 -6.02 32.71
C GLU A 73 34.78 -5.71 31.42
N MET A 74 33.54 -5.20 31.54
CA MET A 74 32.75 -4.73 30.40
C MET A 74 33.11 -3.28 30.07
N LYS A 75 33.55 -3.06 28.83
CA LYS A 75 33.89 -1.72 28.32
C LYS A 75 32.81 -1.24 27.37
N ILE A 76 32.62 0.08 27.32
CA ILE A 76 31.64 0.70 26.42
C ILE A 76 32.33 1.70 25.50
N SER A 77 31.96 1.66 24.22
CA SER A 77 32.19 2.76 23.28
C SER A 77 30.86 3.35 22.87
N LEU A 78 30.83 4.67 22.67
CA LEU A 78 29.67 5.37 22.15
C LEU A 78 30.06 6.13 20.90
N LEU A 79 29.32 5.89 19.83
CA LEU A 79 29.36 6.71 18.63
C LEU A 79 27.98 7.31 18.40
N SER A 80 27.95 8.55 17.93
CA SER A 80 26.76 9.09 17.29
C SER A 80 27.07 9.40 15.84
N TYR A 81 26.07 9.24 14.97
CA TYR A 81 26.24 9.44 13.54
C TYR A 81 25.04 10.15 12.92
N SER A 82 25.28 10.86 11.84
CA SER A 82 24.22 11.36 10.97
C SER A 82 24.62 11.12 9.50
N SER A 83 24.81 12.17 8.73
CA SER A 83 25.31 12.21 7.37
C SER A 83 26.68 11.56 7.20
N LYS A 84 26.99 11.22 5.94
CA LYS A 84 28.32 10.76 5.55
C LYS A 84 29.38 11.81 5.89
N GLY A 85 30.40 11.38 6.60
CA GLY A 85 31.46 12.20 7.17
C GLY A 85 31.13 12.73 8.58
N ASP A 86 29.90 12.57 9.06
CA ASP A 86 29.45 13.01 10.38
C ASP A 86 29.26 11.82 11.33
N VAL A 87 30.38 11.25 11.76
CA VAL A 87 30.43 10.23 12.82
C VAL A 87 31.31 10.75 13.93
N THR A 88 30.80 10.74 15.17
CA THR A 88 31.53 11.18 16.37
C THR A 88 31.72 10.01 17.30
N LEU A 89 32.98 9.62 17.54
CA LEU A 89 33.36 8.72 18.63
C LEU A 89 33.45 9.55 19.92
N HIS A 90 32.46 9.43 20.80
CA HIS A 90 32.42 10.17 22.06
C HIS A 90 33.43 9.64 23.06
N PHE A 91 33.51 8.32 23.17
CA PHE A 91 34.49 7.64 23.99
C PHE A 91 34.68 6.20 23.52
N LYS A 92 35.87 5.66 23.80
CA LYS A 92 36.30 4.34 23.35
C LYS A 92 36.69 3.47 24.54
N LYS A 93 36.11 2.27 24.61
CA LYS A 93 36.47 1.20 25.57
C LYS A 93 36.61 1.72 27.01
N VAL A 94 35.63 2.49 27.47
CA VAL A 94 35.62 3.07 28.82
C VAL A 94 34.86 2.14 29.76
N PRO A 95 35.40 1.80 30.95
CA PRO A 95 34.64 1.10 31.98
C PRO A 95 33.41 1.90 32.37
N VAL A 96 32.28 1.24 32.56
CA VAL A 96 31.02 1.95 32.82
C VAL A 96 31.07 2.73 34.14
N SER A 97 31.79 2.20 35.13
CA SER A 97 32.10 2.86 36.40
C SER A 97 32.69 4.27 36.20
N GLU A 98 33.54 4.49 35.19
CA GLU A 98 34.10 5.79 34.82
C GLU A 98 33.10 6.69 34.09
N VAL A 99 32.24 6.12 33.24
CA VAL A 99 31.11 6.84 32.63
C VAL A 99 30.16 7.35 33.72
N MET A 100 30.01 6.58 34.80
CA MET A 100 29.03 6.82 35.85
C MET A 100 29.41 7.82 36.93
N LYS A 101 30.71 8.16 37.05
CA LYS A 101 31.17 9.14 38.02
C LYS A 101 30.34 10.42 37.99
N LYS A 102 30.01 10.95 39.16
CA LYS A 102 29.30 12.23 39.27
C LYS A 102 30.11 13.31 38.54
N ASN A 103 29.46 14.06 37.65
CA ASN A 103 30.08 15.04 36.75
C ASN A 103 31.11 14.46 35.75
N SER A 104 31.03 13.17 35.44
CA SER A 104 31.85 12.53 34.41
C SER A 104 31.72 13.28 33.08
N THR A 105 32.85 13.46 32.40
CA THR A 105 32.90 14.07 31.06
C THR A 105 32.07 13.25 30.06
N TYR A 106 32.01 11.93 30.24
CA TYR A 106 31.26 11.03 29.36
C TYR A 106 29.74 11.24 29.42
N ARG A 107 29.19 11.55 30.61
CA ARG A 107 27.76 11.90 30.73
C ARG A 107 27.44 13.20 29.99
N LYS A 108 28.37 14.16 30.03
CA LYS A 108 28.22 15.41 29.27
C LYS A 108 28.28 15.17 27.76
N GLU A 109 29.16 14.27 27.31
CA GLU A 109 29.21 13.85 25.91
C GLU A 109 27.87 13.28 25.43
N ILE A 110 27.26 12.35 26.19
CA ILE A 110 25.91 11.81 25.89
C ILE A 110 24.88 12.94 25.84
N GLN A 111 24.85 13.81 26.85
CA GLN A 111 23.90 14.93 26.93
C GLN A 111 24.07 15.95 25.80
N ASN A 112 25.27 16.04 25.21
CA ASN A 112 25.59 16.95 24.11
C ASN A 112 25.22 16.39 22.73
N ILE A 113 24.80 15.13 22.62
CA ILE A 113 24.27 14.60 21.36
C ILE A 113 23.03 15.41 20.96
N ARG A 114 23.03 15.86 19.71
CA ARG A 114 21.99 16.68 19.09
C ARG A 114 21.70 16.13 17.72
N VAL A 115 20.43 16.16 17.32
CA VAL A 115 20.09 15.79 15.96
C VAL A 115 20.71 16.74 14.95
N THR A 116 21.08 16.21 13.79
CA THR A 116 21.64 16.95 12.67
C THR A 116 21.59 16.08 11.41
N GLY A 117 21.65 16.70 10.23
CA GLY A 117 21.93 16.00 8.99
C GLY A 117 20.92 14.91 8.58
N LEU A 118 21.42 14.04 7.70
CA LEU A 118 20.74 12.86 7.17
C LEU A 118 21.26 11.60 7.89
N THR A 119 21.06 10.40 7.33
CA THR A 119 21.38 9.13 8.00
C THR A 119 22.35 8.28 7.16
N CYS A 120 23.53 7.98 7.71
CA CYS A 120 24.57 7.14 7.11
C CYS A 120 24.95 6.00 8.07
N ILE A 121 24.09 4.98 8.13
CA ILE A 121 24.27 3.78 8.97
C ILE A 121 25.53 3.02 8.56
N SER A 122 25.79 2.92 7.25
CA SER A 122 26.90 2.15 6.71
C SER A 122 28.24 2.65 7.26
N GLN A 123 28.46 3.96 7.29
CA GLN A 123 29.69 4.53 7.84
C GLN A 123 29.76 4.35 9.36
N ALA A 124 28.64 4.47 10.08
CA ALA A 124 28.62 4.23 11.51
C ALA A 124 29.06 2.80 11.86
N LEU A 125 28.57 1.82 11.10
CA LEU A 125 28.99 0.43 11.21
C LEU A 125 30.46 0.23 10.81
N GLU A 126 30.96 0.92 9.77
CA GLU A 126 32.39 0.90 9.41
C GLU A 126 33.28 1.45 10.53
N GLU A 127 32.90 2.56 11.16
CA GLU A 127 33.65 3.13 12.28
C GLU A 127 33.57 2.23 13.52
N ALA A 128 32.41 1.62 13.80
CA ALA A 128 32.27 0.61 14.83
C ALA A 128 33.18 -0.58 14.57
N ALA A 129 33.27 -1.04 13.32
CA ALA A 129 34.08 -2.19 12.92
C ALA A 129 35.58 -2.00 13.24
N LYS A 130 36.08 -0.76 13.29
CA LYS A 130 37.46 -0.42 13.65
C LYS A 130 37.72 -0.46 15.15
N LEU A 131 36.68 -0.51 15.98
CA LEU A 131 36.80 -0.57 17.43
C LEU A 131 36.78 -2.01 17.96
N ILE A 132 36.28 -2.95 17.16
CA ILE A 132 36.23 -4.38 17.47
C ILE A 132 37.66 -4.91 17.61
N ASP A 133 37.84 -5.70 18.66
CA ASP A 133 39.05 -6.45 18.97
C ASP A 133 38.69 -7.93 18.90
N ASP A 134 39.45 -8.72 18.14
CA ASP A 134 39.11 -10.13 17.92
C ASP A 134 39.32 -10.99 19.19
N ASP A 135 40.09 -10.47 20.16
CA ASP A 135 40.35 -11.10 21.45
C ASP A 135 39.21 -10.90 22.48
N GLU A 136 38.18 -10.11 22.15
CA GLU A 136 37.06 -9.80 23.04
C GLU A 136 35.71 -10.00 22.33
N VAL A 137 34.63 -10.26 23.08
CA VAL A 137 33.28 -10.35 22.49
C VAL A 137 32.68 -8.97 22.36
N THR A 138 32.31 -8.58 21.15
CA THR A 138 31.70 -7.27 20.89
C THR A 138 30.21 -7.37 20.57
N ALA A 139 29.38 -6.55 21.21
CA ALA A 139 28.02 -6.26 20.74
C ALA A 139 27.97 -4.85 20.16
N ILE A 140 27.32 -4.69 19.00
CA ILE A 140 26.90 -3.39 18.50
C ILE A 140 25.40 -3.27 18.73
N THR A 141 24.94 -2.21 19.40
CA THR A 141 23.51 -1.85 19.42
C THR A 141 23.28 -0.60 18.60
N LEU A 142 22.53 -0.74 17.51
CA LEU A 142 22.17 0.33 16.59
C LEU A 142 20.80 0.89 16.93
N HIS A 143 20.76 2.13 17.39
CA HIS A 143 19.52 2.87 17.63
C HIS A 143 19.21 3.73 16.42
N SER A 144 18.10 3.49 15.71
CA SER A 144 17.72 4.24 14.51
C SER A 144 16.23 4.05 14.17
N ASP A 145 15.68 4.94 13.34
CA ASP A 145 14.40 4.72 12.66
C ASP A 145 14.55 3.88 11.37
N GLY A 146 15.78 3.56 10.96
CA GLY A 146 16.11 2.69 9.84
C GLY A 146 16.23 3.37 8.48
N TYR A 147 15.88 4.66 8.35
CA TYR A 147 15.88 5.34 7.06
C TYR A 147 17.28 5.86 6.66
N ALA A 148 18.20 4.94 6.36
CA ALA A 148 19.54 5.28 5.87
C ALA A 148 19.47 5.91 4.48
N ASN A 149 19.94 7.14 4.31
CA ASN A 149 19.70 7.94 3.10
C ASN A 149 20.84 8.86 2.65
N ASP A 150 22.02 8.80 3.27
CA ASP A 150 23.16 9.64 2.90
C ASP A 150 24.42 8.81 2.63
N PRO A 151 25.04 8.91 1.43
CA PRO A 151 24.79 9.86 0.34
C PRO A 151 23.54 9.54 -0.50
N SER A 152 23.00 8.32 -0.37
CA SER A 152 21.72 7.91 -0.94
C SER A 152 21.32 6.55 -0.35
N SER A 153 20.04 6.24 -0.32
CA SER A 153 19.56 5.09 0.46
C SER A 153 19.95 3.73 -0.07
N GLY A 154 20.03 3.55 -1.39
CA GLY A 154 20.59 2.29 -1.88
C GLY A 154 22.12 2.26 -1.95
N TYR A 155 22.83 3.39 -1.73
CA TYR A 155 24.27 3.34 -1.42
C TYR A 155 24.38 2.78 -0.03
N GLU A 156 23.58 3.29 0.90
CA GLU A 156 23.47 2.76 2.25
C GLU A 156 23.10 1.28 2.22
N ASN A 157 22.06 0.84 1.51
CA ASN A 157 21.75 -0.59 1.43
C ASN A 157 22.92 -1.44 0.92
N ARG A 158 23.55 -1.08 -0.20
CA ARG A 158 24.67 -1.86 -0.74
C ARG A 158 25.89 -1.83 0.19
N THR A 159 26.17 -0.68 0.77
CA THR A 159 27.34 -0.47 1.63
C THR A 159 27.13 -1.13 2.98
N THR A 160 25.98 -0.94 3.63
CA THR A 160 25.57 -1.63 4.85
C THR A 160 25.58 -3.14 4.65
N ASN A 161 25.05 -3.66 3.54
CA ASN A 161 25.15 -5.10 3.26
C ASN A 161 26.61 -5.58 3.20
N ARG A 162 27.47 -4.89 2.47
CA ARG A 162 28.92 -5.19 2.44
C ARG A 162 29.54 -5.10 3.84
N VAL A 163 29.20 -4.09 4.63
CA VAL A 163 29.74 -3.90 5.98
C VAL A 163 29.24 -5.00 6.92
N CYS A 164 27.98 -5.46 6.78
CA CYS A 164 27.47 -6.62 7.49
C CYS A 164 28.27 -7.89 7.12
N GLU A 165 28.58 -8.11 5.84
CA GLU A 165 29.44 -9.23 5.40
C GLU A 165 30.86 -9.12 5.99
N GLU A 166 31.43 -7.91 6.09
CA GLU A 166 32.72 -7.69 6.75
C GLU A 166 32.65 -7.94 8.27
N LEU A 167 31.57 -7.53 8.93
CA LEU A 167 31.34 -7.75 10.36
C LEU A 167 31.17 -9.23 10.69
N GLN A 168 30.59 -10.05 9.80
CA GLN A 168 30.52 -11.50 9.99
C GLN A 168 31.91 -12.13 10.20
N GLY A 169 32.95 -11.57 9.57
CA GLY A 169 34.34 -12.01 9.74
C GLY A 169 34.99 -11.62 11.07
N LYS A 170 34.30 -10.90 11.95
CA LYS A 170 34.82 -10.38 13.24
C LYS A 170 34.09 -11.00 14.42
N ASN A 171 34.64 -10.86 15.63
CA ASN A 171 33.99 -11.33 16.86
C ASN A 171 32.87 -10.38 17.35
N VAL A 172 31.82 -10.21 16.54
CA VAL A 172 30.76 -9.22 16.79
C VAL A 172 29.36 -9.72 16.42
N PHE A 173 28.35 -9.25 17.16
CA PHE A 173 26.94 -9.32 16.75
C PHE A 173 26.28 -7.94 16.78
N VAL A 174 25.25 -7.72 15.96
CA VAL A 174 24.59 -6.40 15.82
C VAL A 174 23.11 -6.48 16.17
N ASN A 175 22.73 -5.90 17.29
CA ASN A 175 21.33 -5.68 17.64
C ASN A 175 20.84 -4.35 17.05
N THR A 176 19.59 -4.29 16.64
CA THR A 176 18.96 -3.07 16.14
C THR A 176 17.70 -2.74 16.92
N ILE A 177 17.52 -1.45 17.22
CA ILE A 177 16.34 -0.92 17.90
C ILE A 177 15.66 0.05 16.93
N ALA A 178 14.50 -0.36 16.43
CA ALA A 178 13.69 0.37 15.47
C ALA A 178 12.71 1.31 16.19
N TYR A 179 12.95 2.62 16.09
CA TYR A 179 12.12 3.60 16.79
C TYR A 179 10.84 3.93 16.01
N THR A 180 9.72 4.00 16.73
CA THR A 180 8.37 4.35 16.22
C THR A 180 7.70 3.28 15.34
N SER A 181 6.38 3.42 15.15
CA SER A 181 5.57 2.57 14.26
C SER A 181 5.90 2.73 12.77
N TRP A 182 6.65 3.77 12.41
CA TRP A 182 6.94 4.15 11.01
C TRP A 182 8.35 3.77 10.56
N SER A 183 9.14 3.12 11.43
CA SER A 183 10.52 2.73 11.12
C SER A 183 10.63 1.82 9.90
N ASP A 184 11.77 1.87 9.23
CA ASP A 184 12.17 0.84 8.26
C ASP A 184 12.66 -0.42 9.02
N PHE A 185 11.70 -1.06 9.69
CA PHE A 185 11.95 -2.26 10.49
C PHE A 185 12.52 -3.39 9.64
N LYS A 186 12.10 -3.50 8.39
CA LYS A 186 12.63 -4.51 7.46
C LYS A 186 14.13 -4.32 7.26
N PHE A 187 14.60 -3.09 7.00
CA PHE A 187 16.02 -2.81 6.85
C PHE A 187 16.81 -3.12 8.13
N LEU A 188 16.32 -2.67 9.28
CA LEU A 188 16.95 -2.91 10.58
C LEU A 188 16.96 -4.40 11.00
N SER A 189 15.87 -5.11 10.71
CA SER A 189 15.74 -6.55 10.95
C SER A 189 16.68 -7.35 10.07
N ASN A 190 16.88 -6.93 8.81
CA ASN A 190 17.85 -7.54 7.91
C ASN A 190 19.30 -7.35 8.42
N ILE A 191 19.66 -6.16 8.89
CA ILE A 191 20.99 -5.91 9.50
C ILE A 191 21.22 -6.85 10.69
N ALA A 192 20.26 -6.89 11.62
CA ALA A 192 20.36 -7.75 12.80
C ALA A 192 20.46 -9.22 12.41
N ASN A 193 19.60 -9.68 11.50
CA ASN A 193 19.60 -11.06 11.02
C ASN A 193 20.95 -11.46 10.39
N LYS A 194 21.54 -10.60 9.57
CA LYS A 194 22.83 -10.87 8.89
C LYS A 194 24.01 -10.95 9.85
N VAL A 195 24.01 -10.20 10.94
CA VAL A 195 25.14 -10.14 11.88
C VAL A 195 24.75 -10.73 13.24
N SER A 196 23.95 -11.80 13.21
CA SER A 196 23.63 -12.63 14.39
C SER A 196 23.06 -11.88 15.59
N GLY A 197 22.33 -10.79 15.38
CA GLY A 197 21.68 -10.06 16.46
C GLY A 197 20.16 -10.18 16.44
N THR A 198 19.52 -9.32 17.22
CA THR A 198 18.06 -9.22 17.33
C THR A 198 17.59 -7.81 16.93
N CYS A 199 16.41 -7.74 16.33
CA CYS A 199 15.73 -6.49 16.02
C CYS A 199 14.48 -6.37 16.89
N VAL A 200 14.29 -5.22 17.52
CA VAL A 200 13.12 -4.92 18.35
C VAL A 200 12.49 -3.59 17.93
N GLN A 201 11.16 -3.53 17.89
CA GLN A 201 10.46 -2.26 17.71
C GLN A 201 10.28 -1.58 19.07
N ALA A 202 10.80 -0.36 19.18
CA ALA A 202 10.69 0.46 20.37
C ALA A 202 9.53 1.45 20.24
N LEU A 203 8.34 1.05 20.73
CA LEU A 203 7.19 1.94 20.88
C LEU A 203 7.20 2.68 22.23
N ASN A 204 8.02 2.24 23.18
CA ASN A 204 8.15 2.83 24.50
C ASN A 204 9.55 2.62 25.08
N ILE A 205 9.88 3.42 26.11
CA ILE A 205 11.19 3.40 26.78
C ILE A 205 11.53 2.07 27.47
N LYS A 206 10.52 1.32 27.92
CA LYS A 206 10.71 0.03 28.58
C LYS A 206 11.31 -0.99 27.61
N THR A 207 10.85 -1.01 26.36
CA THR A 207 11.36 -1.94 25.33
C THR A 207 12.83 -1.66 25.01
N VAL A 208 13.22 -0.39 24.92
CA VAL A 208 14.62 0.01 24.74
C VAL A 208 15.47 -0.42 25.94
N TYR A 209 14.94 -0.20 27.15
CA TYR A 209 15.60 -0.59 28.40
C TYR A 209 15.83 -2.10 28.46
N ASP A 210 14.78 -2.91 28.25
CA ASP A 210 14.83 -4.37 28.34
C ASP A 210 15.87 -4.92 27.34
N SER A 211 15.84 -4.47 26.08
CA SER A 211 16.80 -4.91 25.05
C SER A 211 18.27 -4.56 25.38
N MET A 212 18.50 -3.37 25.92
CA MET A 212 19.86 -2.94 26.29
C MET A 212 20.37 -3.69 27.52
N HIS A 213 19.50 -3.87 28.52
CA HIS A 213 19.81 -4.63 29.73
C HIS A 213 20.14 -6.08 29.39
N GLU A 214 19.32 -6.76 28.58
CA GLU A 214 19.59 -8.13 28.10
C GLU A 214 20.94 -8.24 27.37
N THR A 215 21.27 -7.25 26.51
CA THR A 215 22.55 -7.23 25.80
C THR A 215 23.73 -7.11 26.76
N SER A 216 23.62 -6.26 27.78
CA SER A 216 24.69 -6.08 28.76
C SER A 216 24.81 -7.25 29.73
N ASP A 217 23.69 -7.82 30.19
CA ASP A 217 23.68 -9.04 30.99
C ASP A 217 24.34 -10.21 30.25
N LEU A 218 24.10 -10.33 28.94
CA LEU A 218 24.79 -11.29 28.08
C LEU A 218 26.31 -11.04 28.04
N LEU A 219 26.74 -9.80 27.82
CA LEU A 219 28.16 -9.44 27.72
C LEU A 219 28.93 -9.55 29.04
N MET A 220 28.26 -9.48 30.18
CA MET A 220 28.88 -9.69 31.49
C MET A 220 28.96 -11.16 31.89
N GLY A 221 28.09 -12.00 31.30
CA GLY A 221 28.13 -13.44 31.46
C GLY A 221 29.15 -14.11 30.54
N ASN A 222 29.23 -15.43 30.63
CA ASN A 222 30.06 -16.23 29.74
C ASN A 222 29.34 -16.40 28.39
N VAL A 223 29.79 -15.66 27.37
CA VAL A 223 29.28 -15.79 26.00
C VAL A 223 29.92 -17.01 25.34
N SER A 224 29.12 -17.83 24.67
CA SER A 224 29.62 -18.95 23.86
C SER A 224 30.56 -18.47 22.76
N PRO A 225 31.57 -19.30 22.39
CA PRO A 225 32.29 -19.12 21.14
C PRO A 225 31.36 -19.01 19.94
N ALA A 226 31.86 -18.39 18.87
CA ALA A 226 31.13 -18.34 17.60
C ALA A 226 30.80 -19.75 17.11
N MET A 227 29.56 -19.95 16.70
CA MET A 227 29.13 -21.20 16.10
C MET A 227 28.88 -20.98 14.62
N GLN A 228 29.64 -21.67 13.78
CA GLN A 228 29.45 -21.67 12.34
C GLN A 228 28.64 -22.90 11.93
N PHE A 229 27.63 -22.66 11.11
CA PHE A 229 26.77 -23.68 10.56
C PHE A 229 26.79 -23.58 9.04
N ASP A 230 27.48 -24.54 8.41
CA ASP A 230 27.53 -24.64 6.96
C ASP A 230 26.16 -25.01 6.42
N LEU A 231 25.72 -24.36 5.33
CA LEU A 231 24.42 -24.64 4.73
C LEU A 231 24.33 -26.09 4.23
N GLY A 232 25.41 -26.60 3.63
CA GLY A 232 25.47 -27.95 3.09
C GLY A 232 24.63 -28.10 1.82
N ASP A 233 23.76 -29.11 1.78
CA ASP A 233 22.82 -29.38 0.67
C ASP A 233 21.43 -28.76 0.89
N ALA A 234 21.26 -27.97 1.95
CA ALA A 234 20.03 -27.22 2.20
C ALA A 234 19.94 -25.95 1.33
N ASP A 235 18.73 -25.43 1.15
CA ASP A 235 18.46 -24.18 0.45
C ASP A 235 18.27 -23.01 1.42
N TYR A 236 18.00 -23.33 2.68
CA TYR A 236 17.78 -22.38 3.74
C TYR A 236 18.10 -22.99 5.10
N GLN A 237 18.49 -22.18 6.08
CA GLN A 237 18.64 -22.62 7.47
C GLN A 237 18.22 -21.55 8.45
N VAL A 238 17.73 -21.97 9.62
CA VAL A 238 17.28 -21.09 10.71
C VAL A 238 17.82 -21.61 12.04
N PHE A 239 18.46 -20.72 12.79
CA PHE A 239 18.88 -20.94 14.17
C PHE A 239 17.85 -20.34 15.14
N ILE A 240 17.58 -21.06 16.23
CA ILE A 240 16.68 -20.63 17.31
C ILE A 240 17.37 -20.87 18.66
N SER A 241 17.23 -19.87 19.53
CA SER A 241 17.47 -19.97 20.97
C SER A 241 16.38 -19.21 21.71
N ARG A 242 15.56 -19.91 22.49
CA ARG A 242 14.44 -19.30 23.22
C ARG A 242 14.92 -18.55 24.44
N SER A 243 15.85 -19.13 25.21
CA SER A 243 16.42 -18.48 26.38
C SER A 243 17.23 -17.23 26.02
N ALA A 244 17.89 -17.21 24.84
CA ALA A 244 18.57 -16.03 24.34
C ALA A 244 17.66 -15.08 23.54
N GLY A 245 16.39 -15.42 23.31
CA GLY A 245 15.48 -14.64 22.48
C GLY A 245 15.96 -14.42 21.05
N LYS A 246 16.66 -15.39 20.45
CA LYS A 246 17.36 -15.24 19.17
C LYS A 246 16.80 -16.16 18.10
N VAL A 247 16.49 -15.57 16.95
CA VAL A 247 16.05 -16.27 15.74
C VAL A 247 16.74 -15.64 14.54
N ASN A 248 17.58 -16.38 13.84
CA ASN A 248 18.30 -15.89 12.67
C ASN A 248 18.25 -16.92 11.53
N GLY A 249 18.09 -16.46 10.30
CA GLY A 249 17.99 -17.33 9.12
C GLY A 249 18.81 -16.83 7.94
N SER A 250 19.15 -17.73 7.03
CA SER A 250 19.97 -17.41 5.86
C SER A 250 19.77 -18.46 4.76
N SER A 251 19.86 -18.04 3.50
CA SER A 251 20.07 -18.94 2.35
C SER A 251 21.53 -19.25 2.06
N GLY A 252 22.43 -18.91 2.99
CA GLY A 252 23.87 -19.21 2.96
C GLY A 252 24.34 -19.79 4.30
N ASP A 253 25.66 -19.82 4.51
CA ASP A 253 26.23 -20.21 5.80
C ASP A 253 25.76 -19.25 6.90
N LEU A 254 25.65 -19.78 8.11
CA LEU A 254 25.06 -19.06 9.23
C LEU A 254 26.05 -19.05 10.39
N LEU A 255 26.41 -17.84 10.82
CA LEU A 255 27.32 -17.62 11.93
C LEU A 255 26.52 -17.07 13.10
N ILE A 256 26.53 -17.80 14.22
CA ILE A 256 25.84 -17.41 15.46
C ILE A 256 26.83 -16.96 16.52
N ARG A 257 26.52 -15.83 17.14
CA ARG A 257 27.27 -15.17 18.21
C ARG A 257 26.28 -14.57 19.21
N GLY A 258 26.77 -14.18 20.38
CA GLY A 258 25.97 -13.46 21.38
C GLY A 258 24.85 -14.33 21.96
N ILE A 259 25.23 -15.49 22.48
CA ILE A 259 24.41 -16.41 23.27
C ILE A 259 25.29 -17.00 24.38
N ARG A 260 24.71 -17.52 25.45
CA ARG A 260 25.42 -18.21 26.54
C ARG A 260 25.58 -19.70 26.26
N ASN A 261 26.50 -20.34 26.96
CA ASN A 261 26.73 -21.79 26.81
C ASN A 261 25.50 -22.60 27.24
N GLU A 262 24.84 -22.17 28.31
CA GLU A 262 23.63 -22.77 28.86
C GLU A 262 22.36 -22.52 28.02
N ASP A 263 22.39 -21.58 27.07
CA ASP A 263 21.22 -21.27 26.25
C ASP A 263 20.83 -22.46 25.37
N ASP A 264 19.53 -22.64 25.15
CA ASP A 264 19.03 -23.65 24.22
C ASP A 264 19.46 -23.30 22.79
N LYS A 265 19.89 -24.30 22.02
CA LYS A 265 20.42 -24.12 20.68
C LYS A 265 19.81 -25.13 19.74
N LEU A 266 19.15 -24.62 18.70
CA LEU A 266 18.48 -25.42 17.71
C LEU A 266 18.74 -24.89 16.31
N ILE A 267 19.02 -25.79 15.38
CA ILE A 267 19.05 -25.47 13.96
C ILE A 267 18.03 -26.28 13.19
N TYR A 268 17.38 -25.59 12.25
CA TYR A 268 16.57 -26.18 11.20
C TYR A 268 17.26 -25.94 9.87
N LYS A 269 17.47 -27.00 9.09
CA LYS A 269 17.90 -26.93 7.70
C LYS A 269 16.76 -27.34 6.79
N PHE A 270 16.47 -26.50 5.80
CA PHE A 270 15.37 -26.65 4.87
C PHE A 270 15.95 -26.92 3.49
N ARG A 271 15.70 -28.12 2.97
CA ARG A 271 16.07 -28.49 1.62
C ARG A 271 14.83 -28.57 0.75
N GLU A 272 14.77 -27.70 -0.23
CA GLU A 272 13.76 -27.76 -1.28
C GLU A 272 13.98 -29.00 -2.14
N VAL A 273 12.90 -29.73 -2.39
CA VAL A 273 12.91 -30.93 -3.22
C VAL A 273 11.75 -30.91 -4.19
N ASP A 274 11.83 -31.70 -5.26
CA ASP A 274 10.66 -31.94 -6.09
C ASP A 274 9.60 -32.76 -5.32
N LYS A 275 8.33 -32.62 -5.74
CA LYS A 275 7.19 -33.33 -5.14
C LYS A 275 7.38 -34.84 -5.08
N LYS A 276 8.00 -35.44 -6.11
CA LYS A 276 8.23 -36.89 -6.17
C LYS A 276 9.17 -37.36 -5.05
N THR A 277 10.18 -36.57 -4.76
CA THR A 277 11.13 -36.81 -3.67
C THR A 277 10.42 -36.60 -2.33
N TYR A 278 9.68 -35.50 -2.18
CA TYR A 278 8.88 -35.21 -0.98
C TYR A 278 7.90 -36.33 -0.61
N ASP A 279 7.16 -36.87 -1.58
CA ASP A 279 6.17 -37.93 -1.38
C ASP A 279 6.81 -39.28 -1.00
N LYS A 280 8.04 -39.53 -1.47
CA LYS A 280 8.78 -40.76 -1.18
C LYS A 280 9.33 -40.78 0.25
N GLU A 281 9.69 -39.63 0.79
CA GLU A 281 10.22 -39.49 2.13
C GLU A 281 9.15 -39.73 3.19
N LYS A 282 9.43 -40.65 4.12
CA LYS A 282 8.51 -41.03 5.21
C LYS A 282 8.80 -40.24 6.49
N LEU A 283 8.83 -38.91 6.35
CA LEU A 283 9.01 -37.97 7.44
C LEU A 283 7.66 -37.42 7.89
N SER A 284 7.57 -37.03 9.17
CA SER A 284 6.40 -36.34 9.73
C SER A 284 6.17 -35.00 9.04
N ILE A 285 4.91 -34.64 8.81
CA ILE A 285 4.54 -33.37 8.19
C ILE A 285 4.39 -32.31 9.29
N CYS A 286 5.08 -31.17 9.17
CA CYS A 286 4.95 -30.08 10.13
C CYS A 286 3.49 -29.62 10.24
N GLY A 287 2.98 -29.55 11.47
CA GLY A 287 1.62 -29.10 11.77
C GLY A 287 0.51 -30.14 11.55
N GLU A 288 0.80 -31.39 11.18
CA GLU A 288 -0.21 -32.47 11.09
C GLU A 288 -0.28 -33.37 12.35
N GLU A 289 0.72 -33.33 13.21
CA GLU A 289 0.69 -34.06 14.49
C GLU A 289 0.02 -33.20 15.59
N GLU A 290 -0.63 -33.81 16.57
CA GLU A 290 -1.36 -33.11 17.68
C GLU A 290 -0.45 -32.23 18.57
N ASP A 291 0.85 -32.13 18.29
CA ASP A 291 1.85 -31.43 19.08
C ASP A 291 2.29 -30.11 18.40
N VAL A 292 2.05 -29.00 19.09
CA VAL A 292 2.34 -27.62 18.66
C VAL A 292 3.83 -27.40 18.34
N VAL A 293 4.74 -28.17 18.96
CA VAL A 293 6.18 -28.11 18.70
C VAL A 293 6.52 -28.43 17.23
N TYR A 294 5.66 -29.16 16.51
CA TYR A 294 5.85 -29.45 15.08
C TYR A 294 5.66 -28.26 14.14
N LEU A 295 5.03 -27.18 14.59
CA LEU A 295 4.77 -26.01 13.77
C LEU A 295 5.97 -25.04 13.74
N GLU A 296 6.82 -25.10 14.77
CA GLU A 296 7.94 -24.20 14.94
C GLU A 296 8.86 -24.06 13.71
N PRO A 297 9.29 -25.15 13.03
CA PRO A 297 10.17 -25.01 11.87
C PRO A 297 9.56 -24.13 10.78
N LEU A 298 8.23 -24.19 10.61
CA LEU A 298 7.50 -23.46 9.60
C LEU A 298 7.30 -21.99 9.99
N ILE A 299 6.97 -21.70 11.26
CA ILE A 299 6.86 -20.33 11.77
C ILE A 299 8.23 -19.65 11.77
N ALA A 300 9.29 -20.36 12.16
CA ALA A 300 10.65 -19.87 12.11
C ALA A 300 11.10 -19.57 10.67
N PHE A 301 10.77 -20.45 9.72
CA PHE A 301 10.97 -20.20 8.29
C PHE A 301 10.21 -18.96 7.81
N ALA A 302 8.97 -18.74 8.26
CA ALA A 302 8.18 -17.56 7.92
C ALA A 302 8.85 -16.28 8.46
N TYR A 303 9.25 -16.26 9.72
CA TYR A 303 9.85 -15.10 10.40
C TYR A 303 11.14 -14.63 9.70
N THR A 304 12.06 -15.55 9.41
CA THR A 304 13.35 -15.15 8.82
C THR A 304 13.22 -14.79 7.35
N ASN A 305 12.30 -15.42 6.59
CA ASN A 305 11.98 -14.98 5.23
C ASN A 305 11.36 -13.57 5.23
N LEU A 306 10.52 -13.25 6.23
CA LEU A 306 9.98 -11.90 6.42
C LEU A 306 11.10 -10.89 6.70
N ALA A 307 12.04 -11.23 7.59
CA ALA A 307 13.22 -10.41 7.92
C ALA A 307 14.13 -10.17 6.71
N GLU A 308 14.26 -11.14 5.79
CA GLU A 308 14.97 -11.00 4.52
C GLU A 308 14.15 -10.28 3.43
N GLY A 309 12.89 -9.89 3.72
CA GLY A 309 12.03 -9.17 2.80
C GLY A 309 11.23 -10.01 1.82
N ARG A 310 11.22 -11.34 1.97
CA ARG A 310 10.50 -12.31 1.13
C ARG A 310 9.06 -12.49 1.62
N LEU A 311 8.26 -11.41 1.52
CA LEU A 311 6.89 -11.33 2.09
C LEU A 311 5.97 -12.47 1.61
N ASN A 312 5.92 -12.77 0.31
CA ASN A 312 5.08 -13.86 -0.21
C ASN A 312 5.47 -15.21 0.39
N THR A 313 6.76 -15.53 0.43
CA THR A 313 7.27 -16.77 1.03
C THR A 313 6.88 -16.88 2.50
N ALA A 314 7.00 -15.79 3.26
CA ALA A 314 6.58 -15.74 4.66
C ALA A 314 5.06 -15.99 4.82
N LYS A 315 4.23 -15.40 3.95
CA LYS A 315 2.78 -15.63 3.94
C LYS A 315 2.40 -17.04 3.52
N TYR A 316 3.07 -17.63 2.53
CA TYR A 316 2.82 -19.03 2.19
C TYR A 316 3.19 -19.96 3.33
N ALA A 317 4.27 -19.68 4.05
CA ALA A 317 4.59 -20.41 5.26
C ALA A 317 3.50 -20.24 6.34
N LEU A 318 2.95 -19.03 6.50
CA LEU A 318 1.81 -18.77 7.39
C LEU A 318 0.57 -19.57 6.99
N ILE A 319 0.18 -19.60 5.72
CA ILE A 319 -0.96 -20.39 5.23
C ILE A 319 -0.74 -21.88 5.48
N SER A 320 0.48 -22.34 5.25
CA SER A 320 0.89 -23.73 5.48
C SER A 320 0.88 -24.09 6.96
N SER A 321 0.90 -23.11 7.86
CA SER A 321 0.78 -23.36 9.29
C SER A 321 -0.65 -23.70 9.70
N ARG A 322 -1.64 -23.33 8.87
CA ARG A 322 -3.08 -23.39 9.18
C ARG A 322 -3.45 -22.64 10.46
N ASN A 323 -2.57 -21.83 11.03
CA ASN A 323 -2.82 -21.09 12.26
C ASN A 323 -3.80 -19.95 11.96
N LEU A 324 -5.08 -20.18 12.26
CA LEU A 324 -6.18 -19.26 11.97
C LEU A 324 -5.99 -17.94 12.72
N THR A 325 -5.54 -17.99 13.97
CA THR A 325 -5.28 -16.79 14.78
C THR A 325 -4.31 -15.84 14.09
N LEU A 326 -3.17 -16.35 13.61
CA LEU A 326 -2.20 -15.52 12.88
C LEU A 326 -2.66 -15.18 11.45
N LEU A 327 -3.42 -16.07 10.79
CA LEU A 327 -3.94 -15.82 9.45
C LEU A 327 -4.96 -14.68 9.44
N ASP A 328 -5.89 -14.67 10.39
CA ASP A 328 -6.92 -13.63 10.49
C ASP A 328 -6.31 -12.24 10.68
N GLU A 329 -5.20 -12.16 11.42
CA GLU A 329 -4.51 -10.90 11.67
C GLU A 329 -3.57 -10.51 10.50
N HIS A 330 -2.76 -11.45 10.00
CA HIS A 330 -1.58 -11.12 9.17
C HIS A 330 -1.67 -11.54 7.72
N ALA A 331 -2.70 -12.30 7.30
CA ALA A 331 -2.85 -12.71 5.90
C ALA A 331 -2.77 -11.51 4.94
N ARG A 332 -3.27 -10.34 5.36
CA ARG A 332 -3.34 -9.13 4.51
C ARG A 332 -2.18 -8.15 4.69
N ALA A 333 -1.23 -8.44 5.60
CA ALA A 333 -0.13 -7.54 5.93
C ALA A 333 0.72 -7.19 4.69
N LEU A 334 0.86 -5.90 4.37
CA LEU A 334 1.61 -5.45 3.19
C LEU A 334 2.36 -4.14 3.42
N THR A 335 1.97 -3.38 4.43
CA THR A 335 2.59 -2.10 4.79
C THR A 335 3.64 -2.31 5.87
N ASN A 336 4.54 -1.35 6.05
CA ASN A 336 5.62 -1.47 7.03
C ASN A 336 5.08 -1.74 8.45
N GLU A 337 4.04 -1.02 8.87
CA GLU A 337 3.41 -1.19 10.20
C GLU A 337 2.87 -2.61 10.42
N GLU A 338 2.12 -3.16 9.44
CA GLU A 338 1.59 -4.53 9.55
C GLU A 338 2.70 -5.58 9.48
N ILE A 339 3.73 -5.36 8.67
CA ILE A 339 4.88 -6.27 8.58
C ILE A 339 5.63 -6.33 9.90
N VAL A 340 5.73 -5.21 10.63
CA VAL A 340 6.30 -5.21 11.98
C VAL A 340 5.47 -6.06 12.91
N LYS A 341 4.16 -5.81 12.98
CA LYS A 341 3.26 -6.56 13.87
C LYS A 341 3.26 -8.06 13.53
N PHE A 342 3.29 -8.40 12.24
CA PHE A 342 3.43 -9.77 11.78
C PHE A 342 4.75 -10.40 12.24
N ALA A 343 5.88 -9.67 12.15
CA ALA A 343 7.17 -10.16 12.61
C ALA A 343 7.22 -10.36 14.14
N GLU A 344 6.59 -9.47 14.91
CA GLU A 344 6.49 -9.57 16.37
C GLU A 344 5.70 -10.80 16.80
N ASP A 345 4.53 -11.04 16.19
CA ASP A 345 3.67 -12.16 16.56
C ASP A 345 4.26 -13.51 16.13
N LEU A 346 4.94 -13.57 14.98
CA LEU A 346 5.72 -14.75 14.59
C LEU A 346 6.86 -15.01 15.57
N ARG A 347 7.57 -13.97 16.01
CA ARG A 347 8.67 -14.08 16.98
C ARG A 347 8.15 -14.54 18.35
N GLU A 348 7.03 -13.99 18.82
CA GLU A 348 6.36 -14.44 20.04
C GLU A 348 5.95 -15.92 19.94
N ALA A 349 5.39 -16.33 18.80
CA ALA A 349 5.02 -17.72 18.53
C ALA A 349 6.20 -18.70 18.55
N ILE A 350 7.41 -18.24 18.22
CA ILE A 350 8.64 -19.06 18.25
C ILE A 350 9.24 -19.12 19.66
N LEU A 351 9.28 -17.98 20.35
CA LEU A 351 10.02 -17.82 21.61
C LEU A 351 9.21 -18.18 22.85
N THR A 352 7.88 -18.28 22.72
CA THR A 352 6.96 -18.59 23.81
C THR A 352 6.08 -19.80 23.48
N ASN A 353 5.20 -20.19 24.40
CA ASN A 353 4.22 -21.25 24.17
C ASN A 353 2.87 -20.71 23.64
N SER A 354 2.82 -19.49 23.09
CA SER A 354 1.58 -18.84 22.66
C SER A 354 0.79 -19.64 21.61
N LEU A 355 1.48 -20.40 20.74
CA LEU A 355 0.87 -21.25 19.73
C LEU A 355 -0.13 -22.29 20.29
N ALA A 356 -0.03 -22.65 21.58
CA ALA A 356 -0.96 -23.58 22.22
C ALA A 356 -2.37 -23.00 22.44
N GLU A 357 -2.50 -21.67 22.40
CA GLU A 357 -3.78 -20.96 22.59
C GLU A 357 -4.42 -20.55 21.25
N HIS A 358 -3.77 -20.86 20.12
CA HIS A 358 -4.24 -20.46 18.80
C HIS A 358 -5.26 -21.45 18.21
N ASP A 359 -6.11 -20.93 17.33
CA ASP A 359 -7.04 -21.71 16.51
C ASP A 359 -6.38 -22.14 15.20
N TYR A 360 -6.82 -23.28 14.65
CA TYR A 360 -6.25 -23.87 13.44
C TYR A 360 -7.31 -24.31 12.43
N LEU A 361 -7.02 -24.12 11.15
CA LEU A 361 -7.82 -24.63 10.02
C LEU A 361 -7.62 -26.14 9.86
N LEU A 362 -8.67 -26.83 9.42
CA LEU A 362 -8.59 -28.26 9.08
C LEU A 362 -7.87 -28.49 7.75
N GLU A 363 -8.10 -27.62 6.78
CA GLU A 363 -7.58 -27.73 5.41
C GLU A 363 -6.60 -26.59 5.11
N TYR A 364 -5.73 -26.79 4.11
CA TYR A 364 -4.82 -25.76 3.63
C TYR A 364 -5.54 -24.75 2.73
N GLY A 365 -5.05 -23.51 2.73
CA GLY A 365 -5.61 -22.41 1.95
C GLY A 365 -6.79 -21.70 2.63
N MET A 366 -7.43 -20.81 1.88
CA MET A 366 -8.61 -20.03 2.26
C MET A 366 -9.77 -20.49 1.36
N GLN A 367 -10.29 -21.68 1.62
CA GLN A 367 -11.18 -22.36 0.69
C GLN A 367 -12.51 -21.65 0.47
N SER A 368 -12.98 -21.70 -0.78
CA SER A 368 -14.37 -21.44 -1.14
C SER A 368 -14.74 -22.19 -2.42
N GLU A 369 -15.88 -22.87 -2.40
CA GLU A 369 -16.48 -23.51 -3.59
C GLU A 369 -17.19 -22.51 -4.51
N TYR A 370 -17.35 -21.26 -4.05
CA TYR A 370 -18.05 -20.22 -4.79
C TYR A 370 -17.11 -19.42 -5.69
N MET A 371 -17.61 -19.06 -6.88
CA MET A 371 -17.02 -18.03 -7.74
C MET A 371 -16.70 -16.77 -6.93
N SER A 372 -15.51 -16.20 -7.19
CA SER A 372 -15.06 -14.98 -6.53
C SER A 372 -16.02 -13.81 -6.75
N LEU A 373 -16.07 -12.90 -5.78
CA LEU A 373 -16.90 -11.71 -5.87
C LEU A 373 -16.50 -10.83 -7.07
N LEU A 374 -15.19 -10.73 -7.35
CA LEU A 374 -14.69 -9.98 -8.50
C LEU A 374 -15.23 -10.54 -9.82
N ASP A 375 -15.24 -11.87 -9.99
CA ASP A 375 -15.73 -12.51 -11.22
C ASP A 375 -17.27 -12.49 -11.29
N LEU A 376 -17.95 -12.63 -10.15
CA LEU A 376 -19.41 -12.46 -10.05
C LEU A 376 -19.83 -11.05 -10.51
N VAL A 377 -19.13 -10.03 -10.05
CA VAL A 377 -19.36 -8.63 -10.45
C VAL A 377 -19.14 -8.44 -11.96
N GLY A 378 -18.12 -9.07 -12.53
CA GLY A 378 -17.89 -9.09 -13.98
C GLY A 378 -19.08 -9.72 -14.73
N LEU A 379 -19.53 -10.89 -14.29
CA LEU A 379 -20.68 -11.60 -14.88
C LEU A 379 -21.98 -10.78 -14.79
N MET A 380 -22.24 -10.16 -13.64
CA MET A 380 -23.42 -9.30 -13.45
C MET A 380 -23.31 -8.01 -14.29
N GLN A 381 -22.12 -7.46 -14.50
CA GLN A 381 -21.89 -6.29 -15.36
C GLN A 381 -22.25 -6.58 -16.82
N GLU A 382 -21.88 -7.74 -17.36
CA GLU A 382 -22.24 -8.17 -18.73
C GLU A 382 -23.75 -8.26 -18.94
N HIS A 383 -24.48 -8.55 -17.87
CA HIS A 383 -25.93 -8.72 -17.84
C HIS A 383 -26.67 -7.60 -17.11
N SER A 384 -26.05 -6.43 -16.88
CA SER A 384 -26.59 -5.42 -15.97
C SER A 384 -27.98 -4.92 -16.36
N ARG A 385 -28.28 -4.85 -17.67
CA ARG A 385 -29.61 -4.47 -18.21
C ARG A 385 -30.72 -5.47 -17.89
N ASP A 386 -30.36 -6.71 -17.58
CA ASP A 386 -31.28 -7.81 -17.31
C ASP A 386 -31.39 -8.12 -15.80
N ILE A 387 -30.76 -7.32 -14.94
CA ILE A 387 -30.68 -7.54 -13.49
C ILE A 387 -31.24 -6.33 -12.74
N GLN A 388 -32.12 -6.60 -11.78
CA GLN A 388 -32.65 -5.61 -10.85
C GLN A 388 -32.34 -6.03 -9.41
N ILE A 389 -32.14 -5.06 -8.51
CA ILE A 389 -31.74 -5.27 -7.11
C ILE A 389 -32.86 -4.82 -6.20
N SER A 390 -33.23 -5.63 -5.20
CA SER A 390 -34.14 -5.23 -4.12
C SER A 390 -33.46 -4.16 -3.27
N ILE A 391 -34.04 -2.97 -3.19
CA ILE A 391 -33.47 -1.88 -2.38
C ILE A 391 -33.68 -2.13 -0.89
N ASP A 392 -34.81 -2.71 -0.52
CA ASP A 392 -35.13 -2.92 0.90
C ASP A 392 -34.18 -3.95 1.50
N ASP A 393 -33.96 -5.08 0.82
CA ASP A 393 -33.01 -6.11 1.25
C ASP A 393 -31.56 -5.60 1.24
N LEU A 394 -31.18 -4.82 0.21
CA LEU A 394 -29.87 -4.20 0.15
C LEU A 394 -29.63 -3.31 1.36
N MET A 395 -30.61 -2.51 1.76
CA MET A 395 -30.47 -1.56 2.87
C MET A 395 -30.46 -2.23 4.24
N ASP A 396 -31.15 -3.37 4.41
CA ASP A 396 -31.20 -4.12 5.67
C ASP A 396 -29.80 -4.67 6.06
N GLY A 397 -29.05 -5.17 5.08
CA GLY A 397 -27.69 -5.72 5.29
C GLY A 397 -26.53 -4.73 5.06
N TYR A 398 -26.79 -3.49 4.61
CA TYR A 398 -25.73 -2.56 4.20
C TYR A 398 -25.00 -1.90 5.37
N VAL A 399 -23.71 -2.18 5.51
CA VAL A 399 -22.81 -1.50 6.46
C VAL A 399 -22.15 -0.31 5.76
N ARG A 400 -22.47 0.91 6.19
CA ARG A 400 -21.87 2.14 5.62
C ARG A 400 -20.44 2.34 6.12
N ARG A 401 -19.51 2.60 5.21
CA ARG A 401 -18.08 2.87 5.51
C ARG A 401 -17.57 4.25 5.12
N SER A 402 -18.48 5.16 4.81
CA SER A 402 -18.18 6.56 4.50
C SER A 402 -18.95 7.49 5.44
N VAL A 403 -18.44 8.71 5.63
CA VAL A 403 -19.20 9.74 6.36
C VAL A 403 -20.53 10.01 5.63
N LYS A 404 -21.64 10.00 6.37
CA LYS A 404 -22.96 10.36 5.84
C LYS A 404 -22.93 11.79 5.28
N ARG A 405 -23.48 11.95 4.08
CA ARG A 405 -23.71 13.27 3.46
C ARG A 405 -25.20 13.53 3.29
N VAL A 406 -25.59 14.79 3.42
CA VAL A 406 -26.97 15.26 3.23
C VAL A 406 -27.01 16.41 2.20
N PRO A 407 -28.06 16.53 1.37
CA PRO A 407 -28.22 17.67 0.47
C PRO A 407 -28.33 19.00 1.21
N GLY A 408 -27.72 20.05 0.67
CA GLY A 408 -27.75 21.41 1.22
C GLY A 408 -26.39 22.09 1.24
N THR A 409 -26.36 23.28 1.83
CA THR A 409 -25.15 24.12 1.95
C THR A 409 -25.02 24.65 3.38
N ILE A 410 -23.80 25.05 3.74
CA ILE A 410 -23.56 25.89 4.92
C ILE A 410 -23.45 27.34 4.43
N GLU A 411 -24.32 28.22 4.92
CA GLU A 411 -24.28 29.66 4.70
C GLU A 411 -24.13 30.33 6.08
N ASP A 412 -23.10 31.17 6.24
CA ASP A 412 -22.79 31.87 7.51
C ASP A 412 -22.73 30.95 8.76
N GLY A 413 -22.25 29.71 8.57
CA GLY A 413 -22.15 28.71 9.64
C GLY A 413 -23.45 27.97 9.96
N VAL A 414 -24.54 28.25 9.23
CA VAL A 414 -25.85 27.64 9.43
C VAL A 414 -26.19 26.72 8.26
N TYR A 415 -26.73 25.54 8.56
CA TYR A 415 -27.24 24.63 7.55
C TYR A 415 -28.49 25.20 6.87
N LYS A 416 -28.49 25.15 5.54
CA LYS A 416 -29.62 25.56 4.71
C LYS A 416 -30.06 24.40 3.83
N GLU A 417 -31.32 24.01 4.00
CA GLU A 417 -31.98 23.05 3.13
C GLU A 417 -32.17 23.61 1.72
N LEU A 418 -32.21 22.71 0.73
CA LEU A 418 -32.51 23.07 -0.64
C LEU A 418 -34.01 23.31 -0.82
N THR A 419 -34.35 24.28 -1.66
CA THR A 419 -35.74 24.54 -2.08
C THR A 419 -36.24 23.55 -3.13
N VAL A 420 -35.44 22.55 -3.48
CA VAL A 420 -35.76 21.50 -4.43
C VAL A 420 -35.29 20.14 -3.91
N LYS A 421 -36.03 19.08 -4.22
CA LYS A 421 -35.70 17.69 -3.90
C LYS A 421 -36.09 16.74 -5.03
N THR A 422 -35.68 15.49 -4.90
CA THR A 422 -36.09 14.41 -5.81
C THR A 422 -37.14 13.52 -5.13
N LYS A 423 -38.09 13.01 -5.92
CA LYS A 423 -39.04 11.97 -5.51
C LYS A 423 -39.00 10.83 -6.51
N ARG A 424 -39.14 9.58 -6.03
CA ARG A 424 -39.29 8.43 -6.91
C ARG A 424 -40.61 8.55 -7.67
N ARG A 425 -40.57 8.34 -8.99
CA ARG A 425 -41.77 8.35 -9.82
C ARG A 425 -42.64 7.11 -9.58
N HIS A 426 -41.98 5.99 -9.33
CA HIS A 426 -42.59 4.70 -9.01
C HIS A 426 -42.02 4.19 -7.69
N ASN A 427 -42.85 3.55 -6.88
CA ASN A 427 -42.40 2.96 -5.61
C ASN A 427 -42.01 1.49 -5.80
N ASP A 428 -41.16 1.25 -6.80
CA ASP A 428 -40.70 -0.09 -7.15
C ASP A 428 -39.70 -0.59 -6.09
N GLU A 429 -39.90 -1.82 -5.63
CA GLU A 429 -39.00 -2.52 -4.70
C GLU A 429 -37.65 -2.83 -5.37
N TYR A 430 -37.71 -3.19 -6.66
CA TYR A 430 -36.56 -3.57 -7.47
C TYR A 430 -36.09 -2.41 -8.34
N VAL A 431 -34.80 -2.10 -8.27
CA VAL A 431 -34.17 -1.01 -9.02
C VAL A 431 -33.16 -1.55 -10.01
N GLN A 432 -33.09 -0.93 -11.19
CA GLN A 432 -32.22 -1.37 -12.26
C GLN A 432 -30.73 -1.23 -11.90
N LEU A 433 -29.99 -2.33 -12.02
CA LEU A 433 -28.54 -2.32 -12.01
C LEU A 433 -28.02 -1.61 -13.27
N GLN A 434 -27.13 -0.63 -13.11
CA GLN A 434 -26.48 0.04 -14.23
C GLN A 434 -25.09 -0.53 -14.48
N SER A 435 -24.26 -0.50 -13.45
CA SER A 435 -22.86 -0.92 -13.56
C SER A 435 -22.24 -1.21 -12.20
N PHE A 436 -21.05 -1.80 -12.24
CA PHE A 436 -20.11 -1.84 -11.15
C PHE A 436 -18.87 -1.03 -11.51
N ALA A 437 -18.25 -0.43 -10.49
CA ALA A 437 -17.00 0.30 -10.63
C ALA A 437 -16.01 -0.23 -9.58
N ILE A 438 -14.95 -0.85 -10.07
CA ILE A 438 -13.80 -1.23 -9.26
C ILE A 438 -12.90 -0.01 -9.14
N ASN A 439 -12.53 0.34 -7.91
CA ASN A 439 -11.70 1.50 -7.68
C ASN A 439 -10.29 1.29 -8.26
N ARG A 440 -9.75 2.35 -8.85
CA ARG A 440 -8.47 2.39 -9.54
C ARG A 440 -7.27 2.44 -8.59
N ASN A 441 -7.48 2.50 -7.27
CA ASN A 441 -6.37 2.55 -6.32
C ASN A 441 -6.60 1.90 -4.97
N ASN A 442 -7.71 1.20 -4.74
CA ASN A 442 -7.90 0.38 -3.55
C ASN A 442 -8.86 -0.77 -3.85
N ALA A 443 -8.94 -1.74 -2.93
CA ALA A 443 -9.85 -2.87 -3.06
C ALA A 443 -11.31 -2.46 -2.75
N THR A 444 -11.90 -1.61 -3.58
CA THR A 444 -13.30 -1.15 -3.43
C THR A 444 -14.12 -1.45 -4.67
N ILE A 445 -15.31 -2.01 -4.48
CA ILE A 445 -16.29 -2.24 -5.55
C ILE A 445 -17.55 -1.44 -5.21
N ASN A 446 -17.96 -0.56 -6.13
CA ASN A 446 -19.22 0.17 -6.03
C ASN A 446 -20.22 -0.38 -7.06
N MET A 447 -21.46 -0.57 -6.63
CA MET A 447 -22.61 -0.91 -7.45
C MET A 447 -23.44 0.35 -7.71
N LEU A 448 -23.67 0.66 -8.98
CA LEU A 448 -24.48 1.80 -9.42
C LEU A 448 -25.90 1.31 -9.77
N LEU A 449 -26.89 1.83 -9.05
CA LEU A 449 -28.30 1.60 -9.31
C LEU A 449 -28.94 2.87 -9.87
N SER A 450 -29.96 2.72 -10.73
CA SER A 450 -30.72 3.87 -11.23
C SER A 450 -32.22 3.65 -11.23
N GLN A 451 -32.97 4.69 -10.87
CA GLN A 451 -34.44 4.69 -10.89
C GLN A 451 -34.99 6.02 -11.46
N PRO A 452 -36.14 6.01 -12.14
CA PRO A 452 -36.82 7.24 -12.57
C PRO A 452 -37.26 8.10 -11.38
N ILE A 453 -37.04 9.40 -11.50
CA ILE A 453 -37.41 10.39 -10.46
C ILE A 453 -38.07 11.63 -11.07
N ASP A 454 -38.80 12.34 -10.22
CA ASP A 454 -39.29 13.68 -10.50
C ASP A 454 -38.52 14.70 -9.65
N LEU A 455 -38.23 15.85 -10.25
CA LEU A 455 -37.72 17.02 -9.53
C LEU A 455 -38.90 17.79 -8.94
N VAL A 456 -38.81 18.17 -7.67
CA VAL A 456 -39.90 18.81 -6.93
C VAL A 456 -39.39 20.08 -6.27
N SER A 457 -40.05 21.21 -6.50
CA SER A 457 -39.83 22.43 -5.71
C SER A 457 -40.64 22.41 -4.42
N ILE A 458 -40.08 23.02 -3.39
CA ILE A 458 -40.68 23.22 -2.08
C ILE A 458 -40.87 24.72 -1.88
N GLU A 459 -42.12 25.18 -1.97
CA GLU A 459 -42.48 26.60 -1.79
C GLU A 459 -43.52 26.70 -0.67
N ASN A 460 -43.21 27.40 0.42
CA ASN A 460 -44.10 27.55 1.59
C ASN A 460 -44.64 26.21 2.16
N GLY A 461 -43.88 25.12 2.02
CA GLY A 461 -44.29 23.78 2.43
C GLY A 461 -45.15 23.02 1.41
N GLU A 462 -45.51 23.63 0.27
CA GLU A 462 -46.16 22.95 -0.85
C GLU A 462 -45.12 22.35 -1.79
N GLU A 463 -45.39 21.13 -2.25
CA GLU A 463 -44.56 20.42 -3.22
C GLU A 463 -45.14 20.54 -4.62
N ARG A 464 -44.32 20.96 -5.60
CA ARG A 464 -44.71 21.02 -7.02
C ARG A 464 -43.69 20.34 -7.90
N VAL A 465 -44.16 19.44 -8.77
CA VAL A 465 -43.30 18.76 -9.75
C VAL A 465 -42.86 19.76 -10.82
N ILE A 466 -41.57 19.72 -11.16
CA ILE A 466 -40.97 20.47 -12.27
C ILE A 466 -40.77 19.47 -13.41
N ASP A 467 -41.61 19.58 -14.43
CA ASP A 467 -41.60 18.72 -15.62
C ASP A 467 -40.72 19.29 -16.76
N LYS A 468 -40.45 20.60 -16.74
CA LYS A 468 -39.72 21.29 -17.81
C LYS A 468 -38.95 22.51 -17.30
N VAL A 469 -37.73 22.71 -17.82
CA VAL A 469 -36.89 23.90 -17.54
C VAL A 469 -36.42 24.51 -18.85
N ALA A 470 -36.76 25.77 -19.12
CA ALA A 470 -36.31 26.52 -20.30
C ALA A 470 -36.46 25.77 -21.65
N GLY A 471 -37.54 25.01 -21.83
CA GLY A 471 -37.73 24.23 -23.06
C GLY A 471 -37.33 22.76 -22.95
N VAL A 472 -36.52 22.39 -21.95
CA VAL A 472 -35.96 21.04 -21.76
C VAL A 472 -36.89 20.20 -20.89
N SER A 473 -37.38 19.06 -21.41
CA SER A 473 -38.18 18.10 -20.64
C SER A 473 -37.32 17.38 -19.59
N LEU A 474 -37.91 17.18 -18.41
CA LEU A 474 -37.32 16.46 -17.28
C LEU A 474 -37.93 15.05 -17.10
N ASP A 475 -38.76 14.57 -18.03
CA ASP A 475 -39.39 13.24 -17.97
C ASP A 475 -38.36 12.10 -17.92
N GLY A 476 -37.18 12.32 -18.49
CA GLY A 476 -36.07 11.36 -18.51
C GLY A 476 -35.18 11.35 -17.27
N LEU A 477 -35.50 12.16 -16.24
CA LEU A 477 -34.68 12.25 -15.02
C LEU A 477 -34.53 10.91 -14.31
N LYS A 478 -33.29 10.60 -13.91
CA LYS A 478 -32.95 9.42 -13.11
C LYS A 478 -32.12 9.81 -11.90
N ASP A 479 -32.36 9.11 -10.80
CA ASP A 479 -31.49 9.12 -9.62
C ASP A 479 -30.49 7.99 -9.77
N PHE A 480 -29.22 8.28 -9.52
CA PHE A 480 -28.10 7.36 -9.63
C PHE A 480 -27.49 7.21 -8.24
N ARG A 481 -27.56 6.00 -7.67
CA ARG A 481 -27.06 5.73 -6.32
C ARG A 481 -25.96 4.69 -6.35
N ASN A 482 -24.82 5.05 -5.76
CA ASN A 482 -23.71 4.14 -5.54
C ASN A 482 -23.82 3.48 -4.18
N TYR A 483 -23.69 2.17 -4.17
CA TYR A 483 -23.59 1.34 -2.97
C TYR A 483 -22.25 0.63 -2.97
N THR A 484 -21.47 0.76 -1.90
CA THR A 484 -20.18 0.07 -1.80
C THR A 484 -20.43 -1.37 -1.40
N LEU A 485 -20.14 -2.33 -2.29
CA LEU A 485 -20.23 -3.77 -1.97
C LEU A 485 -19.02 -4.24 -1.17
N VAL A 486 -17.83 -3.77 -1.56
CA VAL A 486 -16.57 -4.02 -0.86
C VAL A 486 -15.90 -2.68 -0.63
N GLY A 487 -15.50 -2.39 0.60
CA GLY A 487 -14.73 -1.21 0.97
C GLY A 487 -13.41 -1.60 1.62
N ASP A 488 -12.30 -1.35 0.91
CA ASP A 488 -10.93 -1.67 1.32
C ASP A 488 -10.72 -3.17 1.61
N GLY A 489 -11.24 -4.01 0.70
CA GLY A 489 -11.16 -5.46 0.78
C GLY A 489 -11.96 -6.03 1.94
N VAL A 490 -13.01 -5.36 2.39
CA VAL A 490 -13.97 -5.90 3.36
C VAL A 490 -15.37 -5.76 2.79
N LEU A 491 -16.18 -6.79 2.99
CA LEU A 491 -17.55 -6.82 2.53
C LEU A 491 -18.44 -5.85 3.34
N ASN A 492 -19.25 -5.09 2.62
CA ASN A 492 -20.21 -4.13 3.18
C ASN A 492 -21.66 -4.60 3.03
N VAL A 493 -21.89 -5.60 2.17
CA VAL A 493 -23.20 -6.16 1.86
C VAL A 493 -23.06 -7.68 1.89
N PRO A 494 -23.58 -8.37 2.91
CA PRO A 494 -23.45 -9.82 3.01
C PRO A 494 -24.27 -10.56 1.96
N THR A 495 -25.42 -10.02 1.55
CA THR A 495 -26.34 -10.67 0.60
C THR A 495 -26.94 -9.67 -0.38
N LEU A 496 -27.18 -10.09 -1.62
CA LEU A 496 -27.91 -9.34 -2.63
C LEU A 496 -29.14 -10.12 -3.11
N THR A 497 -30.33 -9.56 -2.94
CA THR A 497 -31.53 -10.09 -3.59
C THR A 497 -31.66 -9.49 -4.98
N VAL A 498 -31.66 -10.35 -5.99
CA VAL A 498 -31.68 -9.96 -7.41
C VAL A 498 -32.86 -10.56 -8.15
N LYS A 499 -33.40 -9.80 -9.10
CA LYS A 499 -34.40 -10.26 -10.06
C LYS A 499 -33.77 -10.29 -11.45
N VAL A 500 -33.88 -11.43 -12.12
CA VAL A 500 -33.25 -11.67 -13.43
C VAL A 500 -34.33 -11.70 -14.51
N THR A 501 -34.39 -10.66 -15.34
CA THR A 501 -35.49 -10.46 -16.30
C THR A 501 -35.27 -11.19 -17.62
N SER A 502 -34.12 -11.83 -17.83
CA SER A 502 -33.74 -12.51 -19.08
C SER A 502 -33.31 -13.95 -18.87
N LYS A 503 -33.84 -14.87 -19.69
CA LYS A 503 -33.41 -16.29 -19.73
C LYS A 503 -31.90 -16.44 -19.98
N LYS A 504 -31.30 -15.53 -20.76
CA LYS A 504 -29.88 -15.58 -21.08
C LYS A 504 -29.05 -15.28 -19.82
N ALA A 505 -29.38 -14.20 -19.12
CA ALA A 505 -28.72 -13.81 -17.87
C ALA A 505 -28.89 -14.90 -16.80
N PHE A 506 -30.09 -15.45 -16.64
CA PHE A 506 -30.35 -16.51 -15.67
C PHE A 506 -29.50 -17.76 -15.93
N ARG A 507 -29.42 -18.22 -17.19
CA ARG A 507 -28.58 -19.37 -17.54
C ARG A 507 -27.10 -19.11 -17.26
N ALA A 508 -26.62 -17.89 -17.47
CA ALA A 508 -25.23 -17.53 -17.20
C ALA A 508 -24.94 -17.57 -15.69
N LEU A 509 -25.79 -16.95 -14.87
CA LEU A 509 -25.69 -16.98 -13.40
C LEU A 509 -25.84 -18.40 -12.84
N SER A 510 -26.77 -19.19 -13.36
CA SER A 510 -26.99 -20.56 -12.92
C SER A 510 -25.81 -21.47 -13.25
N LYS A 511 -25.24 -21.34 -14.47
CA LYS A 511 -24.02 -22.08 -14.85
C LYS A 511 -22.83 -21.73 -13.96
N ALA A 512 -22.80 -20.51 -13.42
CA ALA A 512 -21.77 -20.03 -12.50
C ALA A 512 -22.04 -20.40 -11.02
N GLY A 513 -23.10 -21.15 -10.70
CA GLY A 513 -23.46 -21.50 -9.32
C GLY A 513 -23.89 -20.28 -8.48
N VAL A 514 -24.43 -19.24 -9.12
CA VAL A 514 -24.88 -18.01 -8.45
C VAL A 514 -26.36 -18.08 -8.09
N VAL A 515 -27.17 -18.72 -8.94
CA VAL A 515 -28.61 -18.93 -8.73
C VAL A 515 -28.98 -20.37 -9.09
N GLU A 516 -29.99 -20.92 -8.42
CA GLU A 516 -30.47 -22.29 -8.62
C GLU A 516 -31.94 -22.30 -9.09
N GLY A 517 -32.39 -23.46 -9.60
CA GLY A 517 -33.77 -23.68 -10.02
C GLY A 517 -34.07 -23.34 -11.48
N ASP A 518 -35.36 -23.19 -11.78
CA ASP A 518 -35.87 -22.85 -13.11
C ASP A 518 -35.96 -21.32 -13.29
N TYR A 519 -35.85 -20.86 -14.55
CA TYR A 519 -36.00 -19.43 -14.84
C TYR A 519 -37.43 -18.96 -14.61
N GLU A 520 -37.58 -18.08 -13.64
CA GLU A 520 -38.81 -17.31 -13.39
C GLU A 520 -38.48 -15.80 -13.36
N PRO A 521 -39.06 -14.99 -14.26
CA PRO A 521 -38.67 -13.58 -14.43
C PRO A 521 -39.07 -12.70 -13.25
N ASP A 522 -40.07 -13.10 -12.46
CA ASP A 522 -40.64 -12.33 -11.34
C ASP A 522 -40.14 -12.78 -9.96
N THR A 523 -39.29 -13.81 -9.93
CA THR A 523 -38.76 -14.40 -8.69
C THR A 523 -37.48 -13.69 -8.28
N GLY A 524 -37.37 -13.38 -6.98
CA GLY A 524 -36.15 -12.85 -6.36
C GLY A 524 -35.22 -13.99 -5.97
N TYR A 525 -33.94 -13.87 -6.32
CA TYR A 525 -32.88 -14.82 -5.98
C TYR A 525 -31.91 -14.16 -5.02
N ILE A 526 -31.62 -14.82 -3.90
CA ILE A 526 -30.67 -14.31 -2.90
C ILE A 526 -29.28 -14.82 -3.26
N ILE A 527 -28.34 -13.90 -3.43
CA ILE A 527 -26.92 -14.20 -3.63
C ILE A 527 -26.19 -13.88 -2.33
N ASP A 528 -25.63 -14.91 -1.69
CA ASP A 528 -24.73 -14.73 -0.55
C ASP A 528 -23.35 -14.33 -1.05
N LEU A 529 -22.90 -13.14 -0.63
CA LEU A 529 -21.58 -12.58 -0.92
C LEU A 529 -20.57 -12.88 0.20
N SER A 530 -21.05 -13.20 1.42
CA SER A 530 -20.21 -13.43 2.60
C SER A 530 -19.43 -14.74 2.54
N VAL A 531 -19.98 -15.73 1.84
CA VAL A 531 -19.34 -17.03 1.60
C VAL A 531 -18.40 -17.04 0.41
N ARG A 532 -18.29 -15.92 -0.34
CA ARG A 532 -17.49 -15.84 -1.56
C ARG A 532 -16.12 -15.22 -1.28
N PRO A 533 -15.05 -15.73 -1.89
CA PRO A 533 -13.74 -15.10 -1.78
C PRO A 533 -13.80 -13.80 -2.57
N LEU A 534 -13.11 -12.76 -2.12
CA LEU A 534 -13.15 -11.48 -2.83
C LEU A 534 -12.53 -11.58 -4.22
N VAL A 535 -11.49 -12.40 -4.37
CA VAL A 535 -10.78 -12.66 -5.61
C VAL A 535 -10.55 -14.14 -5.80
N ASP A 536 -10.34 -14.54 -7.04
CA ASP A 536 -9.74 -15.83 -7.37
C ASP A 536 -8.26 -15.80 -6.97
N PHE A 537 -7.88 -16.72 -6.07
CA PHE A 537 -6.51 -16.84 -5.56
C PHE A 537 -5.56 -17.50 -6.58
N GLU A 538 -6.07 -18.12 -7.64
CA GLU A 538 -5.26 -18.68 -8.74
C GLU A 538 -5.07 -17.68 -9.89
N LYS A 539 -5.60 -16.46 -9.75
CA LYS A 539 -5.56 -15.44 -10.79
C LYS A 539 -4.13 -15.01 -11.10
N LYS A 540 -3.79 -15.02 -12.39
CA LYS A 540 -2.53 -14.52 -12.92
C LYS A 540 -2.70 -13.14 -13.54
N PHE A 541 -1.63 -12.37 -13.51
CA PHE A 541 -1.54 -11.00 -13.93
C PHE A 541 -0.31 -10.80 -14.82
N ASP A 542 -0.51 -10.10 -15.93
CA ASP A 542 0.61 -9.60 -16.71
C ASP A 542 1.20 -8.35 -16.05
N ALA A 543 2.49 -8.08 -16.31
CA ALA A 543 3.08 -6.80 -15.93
C ALA A 543 2.37 -5.64 -16.66
N LEU A 544 2.28 -4.47 -16.01
CA LEU A 544 1.61 -3.29 -16.58
C LEU A 544 2.53 -2.43 -17.48
N ASP A 545 3.52 -3.05 -18.11
CA ASP A 545 4.54 -2.34 -18.88
C ASP A 545 3.93 -1.61 -20.08
N GLY A 546 4.32 -0.34 -20.25
CA GLY A 546 3.76 0.56 -21.27
C GLY A 546 2.32 1.03 -21.01
N ILE A 547 1.55 0.35 -20.15
CA ILE A 547 0.17 0.71 -19.82
C ILE A 547 0.12 2.08 -19.15
N PHE A 548 1.03 2.36 -18.21
CA PHE A 548 1.07 3.64 -17.52
C PHE A 548 1.24 4.82 -18.48
N ASP A 549 2.24 4.77 -19.36
CA ASP A 549 2.52 5.85 -20.31
C ASP A 549 1.38 6.04 -21.31
N ASN A 550 0.79 4.93 -21.78
CA ASN A 550 -0.35 4.98 -22.68
C ASN A 550 -1.58 5.64 -22.01
N VAL A 551 -1.95 5.20 -20.81
CA VAL A 551 -3.06 5.78 -20.04
C VAL A 551 -2.78 7.24 -19.69
N ALA A 552 -1.53 7.59 -19.37
CA ALA A 552 -1.14 8.97 -19.11
C ALA A 552 -1.37 9.86 -20.34
N ARG A 553 -0.95 9.43 -21.53
CA ARG A 553 -1.16 10.16 -22.80
C ARG A 553 -2.66 10.33 -23.11
N LEU A 554 -3.44 9.25 -23.04
CA LEU A 554 -4.90 9.32 -23.22
C LEU A 554 -5.56 10.27 -22.22
N ARG A 555 -5.14 10.24 -20.95
CA ARG A 555 -5.67 11.12 -19.90
C ARG A 555 -5.32 12.59 -20.13
N VAL A 556 -4.12 12.88 -20.63
CA VAL A 556 -3.73 14.25 -21.02
C VAL A 556 -4.63 14.74 -22.16
N PHE A 557 -4.86 13.91 -23.18
CA PHE A 557 -5.71 14.27 -24.30
C PHE A 557 -7.18 14.45 -23.88
N SER A 558 -7.74 13.52 -23.08
CA SER A 558 -9.08 13.68 -22.48
C SER A 558 -9.19 14.97 -21.65
N SER A 559 -8.17 15.31 -20.87
CA SER A 559 -8.11 16.54 -20.08
C SER A 559 -8.13 17.81 -20.95
N LEU A 560 -7.45 17.80 -22.10
CA LEU A 560 -7.50 18.87 -23.11
C LEU A 560 -8.90 19.05 -23.69
N LEU A 561 -9.50 17.96 -24.19
CA LEU A 561 -10.85 17.97 -24.76
C LEU A 561 -11.88 18.46 -23.72
N SER A 562 -11.81 17.93 -22.50
CA SER A 562 -12.66 18.32 -21.37
C SER A 562 -12.51 19.80 -21.01
N ALA A 563 -11.29 20.34 -21.08
CA ALA A 563 -11.06 21.75 -20.80
C ALA A 563 -11.57 22.70 -21.89
N CYS A 564 -11.64 22.25 -23.16
CA CYS A 564 -12.26 22.99 -24.26
C CYS A 564 -13.80 22.98 -24.14
N LEU A 565 -14.37 21.83 -23.78
CA LEU A 565 -15.82 21.60 -23.69
C LEU A 565 -16.45 22.08 -22.38
N LYS A 566 -15.66 22.66 -21.47
CA LYS A 566 -16.17 23.09 -20.16
C LYS A 566 -17.29 24.12 -20.34
N GLU A 567 -18.44 23.84 -19.71
CA GLU A 567 -19.68 24.65 -19.76
C GLU A 567 -20.39 24.67 -21.12
N ARG A 568 -19.96 23.86 -22.09
CA ARG A 568 -20.63 23.69 -23.39
C ARG A 568 -21.36 22.34 -23.46
N SER A 569 -22.35 22.25 -24.35
CA SER A 569 -23.13 21.03 -24.59
C SER A 569 -23.34 20.85 -26.10
N ASP A 570 -23.29 19.61 -26.57
CA ASP A 570 -23.66 19.22 -27.94
C ASP A 570 -25.19 19.20 -28.14
N LYS A 571 -25.98 19.38 -27.07
CA LYS A 571 -27.45 19.20 -27.10
C LYS A 571 -28.27 20.37 -26.61
N LEU A 572 -27.67 21.30 -25.85
CA LEU A 572 -28.39 22.34 -25.12
C LEU A 572 -27.73 23.69 -25.34
N THR A 573 -28.54 24.75 -25.40
CA THR A 573 -28.03 26.12 -25.48
C THR A 573 -27.48 26.60 -24.13
N ASP A 574 -26.64 27.63 -24.15
CA ASP A 574 -26.08 28.25 -22.93
C ASP A 574 -27.17 28.73 -21.95
N ASP A 575 -28.27 29.30 -22.48
CA ASP A 575 -29.43 29.72 -21.68
C ASP A 575 -30.13 28.53 -21.01
N GLN A 576 -30.25 27.40 -21.71
CA GLN A 576 -30.83 26.17 -21.17
C GLN A 576 -29.92 25.59 -20.08
N ILE A 577 -28.62 25.55 -20.30
CA ILE A 577 -27.63 25.10 -19.31
C ILE A 577 -27.68 25.99 -18.06
N ALA A 578 -27.71 27.31 -18.23
CA ALA A 578 -27.80 28.27 -17.14
C ALA A 578 -29.11 28.11 -16.35
N ALA A 579 -30.23 27.84 -17.04
CA ALA A 579 -31.52 27.59 -16.39
C ALA A 579 -31.53 26.27 -15.61
N LEU A 580 -31.04 25.17 -16.18
CA LEU A 580 -30.93 23.86 -15.50
C LEU A 580 -30.04 23.93 -14.26
N LYS A 581 -28.94 24.68 -14.34
CA LYS A 581 -28.00 24.87 -13.23
C LYS A 581 -28.65 25.52 -12.00
N LYS A 582 -29.67 26.38 -12.18
CA LYS A 582 -30.45 26.96 -11.07
C LYS A 582 -31.23 25.91 -10.27
N TYR A 583 -31.53 24.78 -10.90
CA TYR A 583 -32.23 23.63 -10.31
C TYR A 583 -31.27 22.47 -9.97
N TYR A 584 -29.96 22.71 -10.02
CA TYR A 584 -28.92 21.70 -9.82
C TYR A 584 -29.00 20.53 -10.81
N VAL A 585 -29.56 20.76 -12.01
CA VAL A 585 -29.59 19.77 -13.09
C VAL A 585 -28.44 20.04 -14.04
N THR A 586 -27.69 19.00 -14.37
CA THR A 586 -26.56 19.05 -15.32
C THR A 586 -27.05 19.02 -16.77
N PRO A 587 -26.22 19.42 -17.76
CA PRO A 587 -26.58 19.31 -19.18
C PRO A 587 -26.91 17.87 -19.64
N ALA A 588 -26.39 16.86 -18.94
CA ALA A 588 -26.68 15.46 -19.16
C ALA A 588 -28.00 14.98 -18.49
N LEU A 589 -28.80 15.90 -17.95
CA LEU A 589 -30.05 15.63 -17.22
C LEU A 589 -29.86 14.75 -15.97
N ASN A 590 -28.74 14.93 -15.27
CA ASN A 590 -28.54 14.35 -13.94
C ASN A 590 -28.75 15.41 -12.86
N VAL A 591 -29.39 15.03 -11.75
CA VAL A 591 -29.49 15.87 -10.55
C VAL A 591 -28.16 15.83 -9.80
N SER A 592 -27.63 17.00 -9.43
CA SER A 592 -26.35 17.16 -8.75
C SER A 592 -26.48 18.18 -7.62
N PHE A 593 -27.22 17.83 -6.57
CA PHE A 593 -27.37 18.68 -5.40
C PHE A 593 -26.02 18.93 -4.70
N PRO A 594 -25.78 20.16 -4.19
CA PRO A 594 -24.70 20.37 -3.24
C PRO A 594 -25.00 19.51 -2.00
N THR A 595 -23.94 18.96 -1.41
CA THR A 595 -24.05 18.13 -0.22
C THR A 595 -23.04 18.57 0.82
N ILE A 596 -23.37 18.36 2.09
CA ILE A 596 -22.48 18.55 3.24
C ILE A 596 -22.40 17.26 4.06
N TYR A 597 -21.45 17.18 4.99
CA TYR A 597 -21.42 16.07 5.94
C TYR A 597 -22.58 16.16 6.94
N GLY A 598 -23.16 15.03 7.33
CA GLY A 598 -24.30 14.97 8.25
C GLY A 598 -24.02 15.68 9.57
N TYR A 599 -22.85 15.44 10.18
CA TYR A 599 -22.44 16.12 11.41
C TYR A 599 -22.37 17.65 11.27
N ALA A 600 -22.06 18.16 10.07
CA ALA A 600 -22.01 19.59 9.82
C ALA A 600 -23.42 20.19 9.70
N ALA A 601 -24.40 19.41 9.24
CA ALA A 601 -25.81 19.80 9.28
C ALA A 601 -26.30 19.96 10.73
N ASP A 602 -25.76 19.14 11.64
CA ASP A 602 -26.03 19.20 13.08
C ASP A 602 -25.21 20.29 13.81
N GLY A 603 -24.48 21.14 13.08
CA GLY A 603 -23.68 22.23 13.64
C GLY A 603 -22.38 21.82 14.31
N LEU A 604 -21.90 20.59 14.06
CA LEU A 604 -20.64 20.09 14.63
C LEU A 604 -19.47 20.32 13.68
N SER A 605 -18.30 20.61 14.25
CA SER A 605 -17.02 20.47 13.57
C SER A 605 -16.61 19.00 13.44
N LYS A 606 -15.60 18.71 12.60
CA LYS A 606 -15.07 17.34 12.46
C LYS A 606 -14.52 16.81 13.78
N GLU A 607 -13.79 17.64 14.52
CA GLU A 607 -13.17 17.27 15.80
C GLU A 607 -14.23 16.95 16.86
N GLU A 608 -15.27 17.79 16.97
CA GLU A 608 -16.39 17.50 17.88
C GLU A 608 -17.15 16.23 17.49
N ALA A 609 -17.29 15.96 16.19
CA ALA A 609 -17.94 14.75 15.71
C ALA A 609 -17.14 13.48 16.05
N LEU A 610 -15.81 13.53 15.96
CA LEU A 610 -14.91 12.45 16.41
C LEU A 610 -15.00 12.28 17.94
N ASN A 611 -14.89 13.36 18.70
CA ASN A 611 -14.93 13.33 20.16
C ASN A 611 -16.28 12.82 20.72
N LYS A 612 -17.38 13.04 19.98
CA LYS A 612 -18.72 12.54 20.33
C LYS A 612 -19.02 11.15 19.75
N GLY A 613 -18.10 10.55 18.99
CA GLY A 613 -18.30 9.24 18.35
C GLY A 613 -19.35 9.23 17.23
N VAL A 614 -19.69 10.40 16.65
CA VAL A 614 -20.60 10.53 15.50
C VAL A 614 -19.92 10.04 14.21
N ILE A 615 -18.61 10.24 14.13
CA ILE A 615 -17.75 9.68 13.10
C ILE A 615 -16.54 9.04 13.77
N ASP A 616 -15.90 8.12 13.05
CA ASP A 616 -14.73 7.38 13.48
C ASP A 616 -13.73 7.28 12.32
N THR A 617 -12.50 6.82 12.59
CA THR A 617 -11.44 6.64 11.60
C THR A 617 -11.16 5.17 11.31
N ARG A 618 -10.78 4.90 10.07
CA ARG A 618 -10.30 3.59 9.62
C ARG A 618 -9.12 3.77 8.68
N LEU A 619 -8.28 2.75 8.58
CA LEU A 619 -7.18 2.71 7.62
C LEU A 619 -7.66 2.17 6.28
N SER A 620 -7.15 2.73 5.19
CA SER A 620 -7.45 2.33 3.82
C SER A 620 -6.16 2.20 3.02
N TYR A 621 -5.91 1.02 2.46
CA TYR A 621 -4.76 0.74 1.63
C TYR A 621 -4.95 1.31 0.23
N LYS A 622 -3.99 2.10 -0.22
CA LYS A 622 -3.95 2.65 -1.56
C LYS A 622 -2.83 2.00 -2.34
N VAL A 623 -3.18 1.36 -3.45
CA VAL A 623 -2.25 0.79 -4.43
C VAL A 623 -2.29 1.66 -5.68
N ASN A 624 -1.21 2.38 -5.95
CA ASN A 624 -1.02 3.12 -7.18
C ASN A 624 -0.06 2.35 -8.09
N PHE A 625 -0.15 2.61 -9.39
CA PHE A 625 0.85 2.15 -10.36
C PHE A 625 1.42 3.36 -11.12
N GLY A 626 2.69 3.24 -11.48
CA GLY A 626 3.49 4.25 -12.13
C GLY A 626 4.57 3.64 -13.01
N SER A 627 5.39 4.50 -13.59
CA SER A 627 6.64 4.11 -14.23
C SER A 627 7.84 4.40 -13.35
N LYS A 628 9.03 4.02 -13.83
CA LYS A 628 10.32 4.35 -13.21
C LYS A 628 10.60 5.87 -13.18
N GLU A 629 9.81 6.69 -13.85
CA GLU A 629 9.97 8.15 -13.85
C GLU A 629 8.78 8.89 -13.21
N ILE A 630 7.60 8.26 -13.13
CA ILE A 630 6.37 8.90 -12.63
C ILE A 630 5.54 7.89 -11.82
N LEU A 631 5.48 8.06 -10.50
CA LEU A 631 4.83 7.11 -9.59
C LEU A 631 3.31 6.92 -9.76
N ASN A 632 2.61 7.89 -10.35
CA ASN A 632 1.17 7.79 -10.57
C ASN A 632 0.62 8.94 -11.43
N LEU A 633 -0.61 8.76 -11.90
CA LEU A 633 -1.31 9.74 -12.74
C LEU A 633 -1.66 11.05 -12.03
N SER A 634 -1.58 11.14 -10.69
CA SER A 634 -1.87 12.39 -9.98
C SER A 634 -0.77 13.45 -10.17
N LYS A 635 0.41 13.04 -10.66
CA LYS A 635 1.53 13.94 -10.97
C LYS A 635 1.28 14.81 -12.21
N PHE A 636 0.29 14.46 -13.03
CA PHE A 636 -0.05 15.21 -14.25
C PHE A 636 -0.90 16.45 -13.93
N PRO A 637 -0.50 17.64 -14.41
CA PRO A 637 -1.28 18.86 -14.20
C PRO A 637 -2.59 18.83 -15.00
N SER A 638 -3.57 19.64 -14.58
CA SER A 638 -4.75 19.91 -15.40
C SER A 638 -4.37 20.64 -16.68
N ALA A 639 -5.16 20.49 -17.74
CA ALA A 639 -4.87 21.09 -19.04
C ALA A 639 -4.69 22.61 -18.96
N ASN A 640 -5.58 23.31 -18.24
CA ASN A 640 -5.47 24.76 -18.04
C ASN A 640 -4.22 25.18 -17.23
N LYS A 641 -3.79 24.37 -16.25
CA LYS A 641 -2.55 24.65 -15.50
C LYS A 641 -1.33 24.50 -16.39
N PHE A 642 -1.31 23.48 -17.26
CA PHE A 642 -0.22 23.29 -18.21
C PHE A 642 -0.18 24.40 -19.26
N LEU A 643 -1.35 24.79 -19.80
CA LEU A 643 -1.50 25.93 -20.72
C LEU A 643 -0.91 27.22 -20.13
N ASP A 644 -1.39 27.63 -18.95
CA ASP A 644 -0.93 28.87 -18.29
C ASP A 644 0.57 28.84 -17.97
N THR A 645 1.12 27.65 -17.67
CA THR A 645 2.54 27.52 -17.32
C THR A 645 3.46 27.58 -18.55
N ASN A 646 3.05 26.96 -19.66
CA ASN A 646 3.96 26.64 -20.78
C ASN A 646 3.63 27.35 -22.11
N TYR A 647 2.48 28.00 -22.24
CA TYR A 647 2.09 28.69 -23.47
C TYR A 647 1.69 30.14 -23.21
N THR A 648 1.99 31.00 -24.18
CA THR A 648 1.42 32.33 -24.32
C THR A 648 0.24 32.22 -25.26
N VAL A 649 -0.87 32.85 -24.90
CA VAL A 649 -2.09 32.89 -25.70
C VAL A 649 -2.36 34.34 -26.05
N GLU A 650 -2.51 34.62 -27.34
CA GLU A 650 -2.87 35.94 -27.86
C GLU A 650 -4.18 35.81 -28.64
N ILE A 651 -5.10 36.76 -28.48
CA ILE A 651 -6.32 36.85 -29.29
C ILE A 651 -6.24 38.20 -30.00
N ASN A 652 -6.25 38.19 -31.34
CA ASN A 652 -6.13 39.40 -32.16
C ASN A 652 -4.91 40.28 -31.80
N GLY A 653 -3.80 39.64 -31.40
CA GLY A 653 -2.54 40.29 -31.00
C GLY A 653 -2.46 40.75 -29.54
N GLU A 654 -3.52 40.56 -28.73
CA GLU A 654 -3.51 40.90 -27.31
C GLU A 654 -3.29 39.67 -26.42
N LYS A 655 -2.37 39.76 -25.45
CA LYS A 655 -2.06 38.66 -24.54
C LYS A 655 -3.16 38.42 -23.51
N VAL A 656 -3.61 37.17 -23.42
CA VAL A 656 -4.60 36.74 -22.44
C VAL A 656 -3.89 36.36 -21.12
N ALA A 657 -4.22 37.07 -20.04
CA ALA A 657 -3.73 36.72 -18.70
C ALA A 657 -4.47 35.50 -18.14
N LYS A 658 -3.73 34.48 -17.69
CA LYS A 658 -4.27 33.21 -17.14
C LYS A 658 -5.29 32.55 -18.08
N PRO A 659 -4.88 32.18 -19.31
CA PRO A 659 -5.80 31.66 -20.31
C PRO A 659 -6.47 30.36 -19.86
N LYS A 660 -7.72 30.17 -20.26
CA LYS A 660 -8.49 28.93 -20.06
C LYS A 660 -9.01 28.46 -21.42
N LEU A 661 -8.85 27.17 -21.73
CA LEU A 661 -9.20 26.60 -23.04
C LEU A 661 -10.64 26.92 -23.48
N ALA A 662 -11.62 26.71 -22.60
CA ALA A 662 -13.04 26.99 -22.89
C ALA A 662 -13.34 28.41 -23.40
N GLY A 663 -12.52 29.40 -23.03
CA GLY A 663 -12.70 30.81 -23.40
C GLY A 663 -11.68 31.34 -24.40
N VAL A 664 -10.81 30.49 -24.96
CA VAL A 664 -9.81 30.93 -25.97
C VAL A 664 -9.75 30.01 -27.18
N TYR A 665 -10.05 28.72 -27.04
CA TYR A 665 -9.78 27.73 -28.09
C TYR A 665 -10.60 27.96 -29.37
N PHE A 666 -11.86 28.40 -29.21
CA PHE A 666 -12.79 28.65 -30.30
C PHE A 666 -12.80 30.11 -30.79
N GLU A 667 -11.94 30.97 -30.25
CA GLU A 667 -11.91 32.39 -30.61
C GLU A 667 -11.17 32.61 -31.93
N ASP A 668 -11.76 33.42 -32.80
CA ASP A 668 -11.10 33.82 -34.05
C ASP A 668 -9.82 34.62 -33.76
N GLY A 669 -8.77 34.37 -34.56
CA GLY A 669 -7.49 35.07 -34.42
C GLY A 669 -6.71 34.71 -33.16
N VAL A 670 -7.06 33.60 -32.49
CA VAL A 670 -6.26 33.08 -31.36
C VAL A 670 -4.98 32.39 -31.83
N PHE A 671 -3.87 32.78 -31.21
CA PHE A 671 -2.54 32.27 -31.46
C PHE A 671 -1.95 31.68 -30.18
N PHE A 672 -1.43 30.45 -30.29
CA PHE A 672 -0.72 29.75 -29.22
C PHE A 672 0.77 29.77 -29.53
N ALA A 673 1.59 30.16 -28.56
CA ALA A 673 3.04 30.12 -28.69
C ALA A 673 3.69 29.50 -27.45
N PRO A 674 4.67 28.59 -27.60
CA PRO A 674 5.39 28.06 -26.46
C PRO A 674 6.15 29.17 -25.73
N LYS A 675 6.06 29.18 -24.41
CA LYS A 675 6.89 30.05 -23.56
C LYS A 675 8.35 29.59 -23.59
N ALA A 676 9.26 30.52 -23.30
CA ALA A 676 10.68 30.20 -23.17
C ALA A 676 10.90 29.06 -22.16
N LYS A 677 11.82 28.16 -22.51
CA LYS A 677 12.07 26.89 -21.83
C LYS A 677 12.34 27.06 -20.33
N LYS A 678 11.49 26.47 -19.50
CA LYS A 678 11.74 26.20 -18.07
C LYS A 678 12.35 24.80 -17.90
N LYS A 679 12.79 24.45 -16.68
CA LYS A 679 13.17 23.07 -16.31
C LYS A 679 12.07 22.09 -16.76
N THR A 680 12.43 21.09 -17.56
CA THR A 680 11.54 20.00 -17.99
C THR A 680 11.69 18.80 -17.05
N ASN A 681 10.71 17.92 -17.03
CA ASN A 681 10.69 16.66 -16.30
C ASN A 681 9.94 15.60 -17.12
N ALA A 682 9.92 14.34 -16.68
CA ALA A 682 9.23 13.25 -17.38
C ALA A 682 7.76 13.57 -17.73
N VAL A 683 7.01 14.17 -16.78
CA VAL A 683 5.63 14.64 -17.02
C VAL A 683 5.56 15.63 -18.19
N TYR A 684 6.47 16.60 -18.27
CA TYR A 684 6.54 17.54 -19.38
C TYR A 684 6.77 16.82 -20.72
N HIS A 685 7.63 15.81 -20.77
CA HIS A 685 7.94 15.06 -21.99
C HIS A 685 6.76 14.23 -22.51
N ILE A 686 5.84 13.82 -21.63
CA ILE A 686 4.57 13.18 -22.04
C ILE A 686 3.52 14.21 -22.47
N VAL A 687 3.38 15.32 -21.73
CA VAL A 687 2.30 16.29 -21.95
C VAL A 687 2.55 17.20 -23.16
N LYS A 688 3.80 17.66 -23.34
CA LYS A 688 4.16 18.69 -24.32
C LYS A 688 3.84 18.29 -25.77
N PRO A 689 4.20 17.08 -26.25
CA PRO A 689 3.94 16.69 -27.64
C PRO A 689 2.44 16.66 -27.96
N ILE A 690 1.60 16.22 -27.02
CA ILE A 690 0.14 16.19 -27.20
C ILE A 690 -0.41 17.62 -27.33
N PHE A 691 0.08 18.56 -26.52
CA PHE A 691 -0.36 19.96 -26.64
C PHE A 691 0.11 20.61 -27.94
N ASP A 692 1.33 20.31 -28.38
CA ASP A 692 1.87 20.89 -29.62
C ASP A 692 1.10 20.44 -30.84
N ASP A 693 0.82 19.13 -30.92
CA ASP A 693 0.00 18.54 -31.98
C ASP A 693 -1.44 19.08 -31.91
N PHE A 694 -2.03 19.17 -30.71
CA PHE A 694 -3.39 19.71 -30.51
C PHE A 694 -3.54 21.18 -30.91
N PHE A 695 -2.47 21.98 -30.83
CA PHE A 695 -2.47 23.39 -31.24
C PHE A 695 -1.96 23.62 -32.66
N GLY A 696 -1.61 22.57 -33.41
CA GLY A 696 -1.04 22.69 -34.75
C GLY A 696 0.34 23.34 -34.78
N LEU A 697 1.12 23.18 -33.71
CA LEU A 697 2.50 23.70 -33.60
C LEU A 697 3.54 22.74 -34.19
N THR A 698 3.13 21.51 -34.48
CA THR A 698 3.94 20.42 -35.03
C THR A 698 3.09 19.56 -35.97
N ASP A 699 3.70 18.99 -37.01
CA ASP A 699 3.05 18.03 -37.93
C ASP A 699 3.41 16.56 -37.60
N GLU A 700 3.72 16.26 -36.34
CA GLU A 700 4.22 14.94 -35.91
C GLU A 700 3.14 13.87 -35.78
N GLY A 701 1.84 14.25 -35.77
CA GLY A 701 0.72 13.31 -35.76
C GLY A 701 0.65 12.45 -34.49
N VAL A 702 1.08 12.99 -33.35
CA VAL A 702 1.20 12.26 -32.08
C VAL A 702 -0.17 11.81 -31.56
N ILE A 703 -1.20 12.64 -31.71
CA ILE A 703 -2.58 12.32 -31.29
C ILE A 703 -3.17 11.26 -32.21
N GLU A 704 -2.97 11.37 -33.53
CA GLU A 704 -3.45 10.37 -34.48
C GLU A 704 -2.83 8.99 -34.18
N ALA A 705 -1.51 8.94 -33.98
CA ALA A 705 -0.81 7.72 -33.59
C ALA A 705 -1.34 7.16 -32.27
N LEU A 706 -1.53 8.00 -31.24
CA LEU A 706 -2.07 7.60 -29.95
C LEU A 706 -3.47 6.96 -30.06
N LEU A 707 -4.35 7.55 -30.87
CA LEU A 707 -5.70 7.02 -31.06
C LEU A 707 -5.70 5.71 -31.84
N LYS A 708 -4.87 5.62 -32.89
CA LYS A 708 -4.69 4.41 -33.69
C LYS A 708 -4.14 3.24 -32.87
N ASP A 709 -3.10 3.48 -32.07
CA ASP A 709 -2.48 2.47 -31.19
C ASP A 709 -3.46 1.93 -30.14
N ASN A 710 -4.50 2.70 -29.84
CA ASN A 710 -5.55 2.33 -28.90
C ASN A 710 -6.84 1.81 -29.56
N GLY A 711 -6.87 1.69 -30.89
CA GLY A 711 -8.04 1.22 -31.64
C GLY A 711 -9.23 2.18 -31.56
N VAL A 712 -8.98 3.49 -31.40
CA VAL A 712 -10.04 4.51 -31.42
C VAL A 712 -10.30 4.91 -32.88
N GLU A 713 -11.33 4.31 -33.47
CA GLU A 713 -11.68 4.47 -34.89
C GLU A 713 -12.79 5.53 -35.11
N GLY A 714 -12.94 6.02 -36.36
CA GLY A 714 -14.01 6.92 -36.77
C GLY A 714 -13.87 8.31 -36.15
N VAL A 715 -12.65 8.84 -36.19
CA VAL A 715 -12.23 10.11 -35.57
C VAL A 715 -11.43 10.98 -36.52
N GLU A 716 -11.27 10.56 -37.78
CA GLU A 716 -10.46 11.20 -38.82
C GLU A 716 -10.92 12.64 -39.07
N ASP A 717 -12.24 12.85 -39.20
CA ASP A 717 -12.81 14.19 -39.39
C ASP A 717 -12.55 15.10 -38.18
N ALA A 718 -12.66 14.56 -36.96
CA ALA A 718 -12.39 15.31 -35.73
C ALA A 718 -10.89 15.67 -35.61
N LEU A 719 -9.98 14.78 -36.04
CA LEU A 719 -8.55 15.06 -36.08
C LEU A 719 -8.20 16.12 -37.11
N LEU A 720 -8.82 16.07 -38.30
CA LEU A 720 -8.64 17.10 -39.33
C LEU A 720 -9.11 18.46 -38.81
N MET A 721 -10.28 18.53 -38.17
CA MET A 721 -10.79 19.76 -37.55
C MET A 721 -9.87 20.31 -36.46
N ILE A 722 -9.29 19.44 -35.62
CA ILE A 722 -8.31 19.86 -34.60
C ILE A 722 -7.04 20.41 -35.26
N ALA A 723 -6.52 19.73 -36.29
CA ALA A 723 -5.28 20.10 -36.97
C ALA A 723 -5.41 21.43 -37.73
N GLU A 724 -6.49 21.59 -38.49
CA GLU A 724 -6.75 22.81 -39.27
C GLU A 724 -7.31 23.95 -38.41
N ARG A 725 -7.83 23.63 -37.22
CA ARG A 725 -8.57 24.55 -36.33
C ARG A 725 -9.65 25.33 -37.10
N ALA A 726 -10.35 24.61 -37.95
CA ALA A 726 -11.38 25.13 -38.84
C ALA A 726 -12.67 24.32 -38.67
N TRP A 727 -13.79 25.02 -38.63
CA TRP A 727 -15.14 24.46 -38.46
C TRP A 727 -16.17 25.44 -39.01
N ASP A 728 -17.32 24.95 -39.48
CA ASP A 728 -18.38 25.82 -40.01
C ASP A 728 -19.10 26.55 -38.87
N SER A 729 -19.14 25.94 -37.68
CA SER A 729 -19.69 26.53 -36.46
C SER A 729 -19.03 26.00 -35.19
N VAL A 730 -19.09 26.77 -34.10
CA VAL A 730 -18.61 26.32 -32.79
C VAL A 730 -19.40 25.11 -32.28
N ASP A 731 -20.68 25.02 -32.60
CA ASP A 731 -21.54 23.90 -32.19
C ASP A 731 -21.11 22.58 -32.85
N GLU A 732 -20.77 22.62 -34.14
CA GLU A 732 -20.18 21.50 -34.86
C GLU A 732 -18.88 21.03 -34.19
N ALA A 733 -17.96 21.96 -33.92
CA ALA A 733 -16.71 21.63 -33.25
C ALA A 733 -16.94 21.03 -31.85
N VAL A 734 -17.91 21.55 -31.09
CA VAL A 734 -18.29 21.01 -29.77
C VAL A 734 -18.81 19.57 -29.90
N GLU A 735 -19.64 19.27 -30.90
CA GLU A 735 -20.16 17.93 -31.14
C GLU A 735 -19.03 16.92 -31.44
N PHE A 736 -18.13 17.25 -32.35
CA PHE A 736 -17.00 16.38 -32.72
C PHE A 736 -16.04 16.14 -31.55
N LEU A 737 -15.65 17.20 -30.83
CA LEU A 737 -14.77 17.07 -29.66
C LEU A 737 -15.43 16.28 -28.52
N ALA A 738 -16.75 16.43 -28.31
CA ALA A 738 -17.50 15.66 -27.32
C ALA A 738 -17.62 14.19 -27.70
N GLY A 739 -17.84 13.89 -28.99
CA GLY A 739 -17.79 12.53 -29.55
C GLY A 739 -16.43 11.87 -29.34
N LEU A 740 -15.35 12.56 -29.72
CA LEU A 740 -13.99 12.09 -29.55
C LEU A 740 -13.64 11.84 -28.08
N ARG A 741 -13.97 12.79 -27.20
CA ARG A 741 -13.73 12.65 -25.75
C ARG A 741 -14.41 11.40 -25.19
N ARG A 742 -15.67 11.12 -25.57
CA ARG A 742 -16.38 9.92 -25.10
C ARG A 742 -15.66 8.64 -25.49
N LYS A 743 -15.13 8.55 -26.71
CA LYS A 743 -14.35 7.38 -27.17
C LYS A 743 -13.04 7.24 -26.39
N VAL A 744 -12.32 8.33 -26.15
CA VAL A 744 -11.08 8.34 -25.35
C VAL A 744 -11.35 7.95 -23.90
N ASP A 745 -12.38 8.54 -23.26
CA ASP A 745 -12.76 8.23 -21.88
C ASP A 745 -13.20 6.76 -21.72
N ALA A 746 -13.94 6.22 -22.69
CA ALA A 746 -14.31 4.80 -22.71
C ALA A 746 -13.06 3.90 -22.80
N LYS A 747 -12.12 4.22 -23.70
CA LYS A 747 -10.89 3.45 -23.82
C LYS A 747 -10.03 3.48 -22.56
N ILE A 748 -9.94 4.63 -21.88
CA ILE A 748 -9.26 4.72 -20.58
C ILE A 748 -9.92 3.78 -19.57
N GLU A 749 -11.25 3.78 -19.50
CA GLU A 749 -12.01 2.91 -18.59
C GLU A 749 -11.79 1.42 -18.92
N ASP A 750 -11.75 1.04 -20.19
CA ASP A 750 -11.48 -0.33 -20.61
C ASP A 750 -10.10 -0.80 -20.14
N ILE A 751 -9.05 0.01 -20.34
CA ILE A 751 -7.69 -0.31 -19.88
C ILE A 751 -7.66 -0.50 -18.35
N PHE A 752 -8.32 0.39 -17.61
CA PHE A 752 -8.40 0.25 -16.15
C PHE A 752 -9.14 -1.02 -15.73
N ARG A 753 -10.31 -1.28 -16.31
CA ARG A 753 -11.16 -2.41 -15.98
C ARG A 753 -10.47 -3.75 -16.26
N GLU A 754 -9.74 -3.84 -17.37
CA GLU A 754 -9.19 -5.10 -17.87
C GLU A 754 -7.81 -5.41 -17.30
N SER A 755 -6.94 -4.40 -17.16
CA SER A 755 -5.54 -4.64 -16.80
C SER A 755 -5.18 -4.16 -15.39
N VAL A 756 -5.72 -3.03 -14.93
CA VAL A 756 -5.20 -2.34 -13.73
C VAL A 756 -6.01 -2.65 -12.47
N CYS A 757 -7.32 -2.42 -12.51
CA CYS A 757 -8.21 -2.56 -11.36
C CYS A 757 -8.23 -3.99 -10.78
N PRO A 758 -8.24 -5.07 -11.59
CA PRO A 758 -8.18 -6.44 -11.06
C PRO A 758 -6.93 -6.70 -10.22
N LEU A 759 -5.76 -6.23 -10.67
CA LEU A 759 -4.50 -6.36 -9.95
C LEU A 759 -4.52 -5.58 -8.63
N ILE A 760 -4.96 -4.32 -8.68
CA ILE A 760 -5.09 -3.45 -7.50
C ILE A 760 -6.06 -4.05 -6.47
N PHE A 761 -7.17 -4.60 -6.94
CA PHE A 761 -8.16 -5.23 -6.08
C PHE A 761 -7.61 -6.52 -5.46
N TYR A 762 -6.89 -7.36 -6.23
CA TYR A 762 -6.21 -8.54 -5.73
C TYR A 762 -5.21 -8.21 -4.62
N ILE A 763 -4.31 -7.25 -4.87
CA ILE A 763 -3.31 -6.82 -3.89
C ILE A 763 -4.00 -6.28 -2.62
N GLY A 764 -5.00 -5.41 -2.77
CA GLY A 764 -5.69 -4.84 -1.60
C GLY A 764 -6.55 -5.86 -0.83
N ALA A 765 -7.04 -6.91 -1.49
CA ALA A 765 -7.84 -7.96 -0.85
C ALA A 765 -6.98 -9.02 -0.15
N THR A 766 -5.85 -9.40 -0.75
CA THR A 766 -4.99 -10.51 -0.28
C THR A 766 -3.77 -10.03 0.49
N GLY A 767 -3.34 -8.79 0.29
CA GLY A 767 -2.03 -8.32 0.72
C GLY A 767 -0.85 -9.00 0.01
N LEU A 768 -1.08 -9.78 -1.05
CA LEU A 768 -0.03 -10.41 -1.84
C LEU A 768 0.30 -9.58 -3.08
N ILE A 769 1.59 -9.53 -3.40
CA ILE A 769 2.02 -9.19 -4.76
C ILE A 769 1.93 -10.48 -5.57
N PRO A 770 1.38 -10.49 -6.81
CA PRO A 770 1.33 -11.72 -7.59
C PRO A 770 2.71 -12.36 -7.78
N ASP A 771 2.77 -13.68 -7.64
CA ASP A 771 4.02 -14.46 -7.58
C ASP A 771 4.86 -14.35 -8.85
N GLU A 772 4.19 -14.29 -9.99
CA GLU A 772 4.79 -14.14 -11.30
C GLU A 772 5.67 -12.89 -11.43
N PHE A 773 5.52 -11.91 -10.54
CA PHE A 773 6.37 -10.72 -10.50
C PHE A 773 7.66 -10.92 -9.70
N ASN A 774 7.70 -11.87 -8.75
CA ASN A 774 8.84 -12.11 -7.85
C ASN A 774 9.43 -10.81 -7.26
N ALA A 775 8.55 -9.88 -6.86
CA ALA A 775 8.94 -8.54 -6.47
C ALA A 775 9.23 -8.44 -4.97
N ALA A 776 10.36 -7.84 -4.62
CA ALA A 776 10.68 -7.47 -3.24
C ALA A 776 10.18 -6.06 -2.93
N ALA A 777 9.62 -5.87 -1.74
CA ALA A 777 9.24 -4.54 -1.24
C ALA A 777 10.48 -3.66 -1.08
N MET A 778 10.41 -2.44 -1.61
CA MET A 778 11.38 -1.36 -1.43
C MET A 778 10.78 -0.21 -0.62
N THR A 779 11.57 0.52 0.15
CA THR A 779 11.15 1.80 0.75
C THR A 779 11.21 2.94 -0.25
N LYS A 780 10.64 4.10 0.11
CA LYS A 780 10.72 5.34 -0.69
C LYS A 780 12.15 5.65 -1.13
N ASP A 781 13.03 5.48 -0.18
CA ASP A 781 14.41 5.85 -0.23
C ASP A 781 15.18 4.89 -1.16
N GLU A 782 14.91 3.58 -1.07
CA GLU A 782 15.39 2.57 -2.01
C GLU A 782 14.92 2.79 -3.44
N VAL A 783 13.62 3.03 -3.65
CA VAL A 783 13.07 3.23 -4.99
C VAL A 783 13.56 4.53 -5.62
N MET A 784 13.73 5.59 -4.84
CA MET A 784 14.32 6.85 -5.32
C MET A 784 15.80 6.68 -5.64
N GLN A 785 16.50 5.79 -4.96
CA GLN A 785 17.88 5.51 -5.30
C GLN A 785 18.02 4.73 -6.61
N LYS A 786 17.10 3.78 -6.83
CA LYS A 786 17.02 3.01 -8.07
C LYS A 786 16.56 3.87 -9.24
N TYR A 787 15.64 4.81 -8.98
CA TYR A 787 15.11 5.75 -9.98
C TYR A 787 15.07 7.19 -9.45
N PRO A 788 16.19 7.94 -9.60
CA PRO A 788 16.35 9.29 -9.04
C PRO A 788 15.38 10.35 -9.54
N GLU A 789 14.73 10.12 -10.69
CA GLU A 789 13.76 11.06 -11.26
C GLU A 789 12.40 11.03 -10.55
N LEU A 790 12.14 9.98 -9.75
CA LEU A 790 10.91 9.85 -8.98
C LEU A 790 10.80 10.95 -7.93
N LYS A 791 9.58 11.48 -7.78
CA LYS A 791 9.26 12.52 -6.79
C LYS A 791 8.08 12.09 -5.92
N PRO A 792 8.35 11.30 -4.87
CA PRO A 792 7.35 10.92 -3.89
C PRO A 792 6.65 12.13 -3.26
N GLY A 793 5.33 12.07 -3.13
CA GLY A 793 4.52 13.03 -2.38
C GLY A 793 4.40 12.64 -0.90
N LYS A 794 3.71 13.46 -0.11
CA LYS A 794 3.52 13.20 1.34
C LYS A 794 3.00 11.78 1.67
N PRO A 795 1.95 11.25 0.99
CA PRO A 795 1.45 9.91 1.28
C PRO A 795 2.41 8.78 0.85
N GLU A 796 3.37 9.09 -0.03
CA GLU A 796 4.32 8.12 -0.59
C GLU A 796 5.61 8.04 0.26
N ASN A 797 5.68 8.77 1.38
CA ASN A 797 6.82 8.75 2.28
C ASN A 797 6.95 7.44 3.06
N GLU A 798 5.82 6.89 3.49
CA GLU A 798 5.72 5.65 4.28
C GLU A 798 5.20 4.49 3.40
N ALA A 799 5.37 4.62 2.08
CA ALA A 799 4.89 3.64 1.13
C ALA A 799 5.89 2.50 0.91
N SER A 800 5.36 1.32 0.60
CA SER A 800 6.11 0.19 0.04
C SER A 800 6.04 0.24 -1.49
N PHE A 801 7.18 0.09 -2.15
CA PHE A 801 7.32 0.16 -3.61
C PHE A 801 7.73 -1.20 -4.17
N PHE A 802 7.11 -1.62 -5.27
CA PHE A 802 7.42 -2.88 -5.91
C PHE A 802 7.69 -2.62 -7.39
N GLU A 803 8.86 -3.00 -7.88
CA GLU A 803 9.12 -3.03 -9.31
C GLU A 803 8.53 -4.33 -9.87
N ILE A 804 7.66 -4.20 -10.87
CA ILE A 804 7.10 -5.32 -11.61
C ILE A 804 7.41 -5.11 -13.09
N GLY A 805 7.82 -6.17 -13.79
CA GLY A 805 8.22 -6.06 -15.20
C GLY A 805 9.39 -5.10 -15.45
N ASP A 806 9.40 -4.53 -16.66
CA ASP A 806 10.51 -3.72 -17.17
C ASP A 806 10.41 -2.23 -16.83
N ASN A 807 9.21 -1.67 -16.65
CA ASN A 807 9.04 -0.23 -16.42
C ASN A 807 7.84 0.11 -15.52
N THR A 808 7.39 -0.81 -14.67
CA THR A 808 6.24 -0.57 -13.79
C THR A 808 6.65 -0.54 -12.33
N ILE A 809 6.17 0.48 -11.60
CA ILE A 809 6.30 0.60 -10.15
C ILE A 809 4.91 0.58 -9.53
N LEU A 810 4.64 -0.39 -8.65
CA LEU A 810 3.52 -0.34 -7.73
C LEU A 810 3.93 0.44 -6.48
N THR A 811 3.04 1.29 -5.97
CA THR A 811 3.24 2.07 -4.73
C THR A 811 2.07 1.83 -3.80
N ILE A 812 2.35 1.33 -2.60
CA ILE A 812 1.34 0.90 -1.63
C ILE A 812 1.50 1.69 -0.34
N TYR A 813 0.45 2.38 0.11
CA TYR A 813 0.48 3.19 1.33
C TYR A 813 -0.87 3.19 2.04
N VAL A 814 -0.87 3.54 3.32
CA VAL A 814 -2.09 3.67 4.11
C VAL A 814 -2.60 5.11 4.08
N LYS A 815 -3.91 5.26 4.11
CA LYS A 815 -4.58 6.54 4.31
C LYS A 815 -5.71 6.40 5.33
N GLU A 816 -5.74 7.31 6.30
CA GLU A 816 -6.89 7.44 7.19
C GLU A 816 -8.13 7.94 6.44
N GLU A 817 -9.24 7.21 6.60
CA GLU A 817 -10.56 7.59 6.12
C GLU A 817 -11.54 7.71 7.28
N ASN A 818 -12.45 8.69 7.19
CA ASN A 818 -13.47 8.87 8.21
C ASN A 818 -14.75 8.17 7.76
N PHE A 819 -15.47 7.57 8.69
CA PHE A 819 -16.77 6.96 8.45
C PHE A 819 -17.76 7.30 9.56
N SER A 820 -19.05 7.19 9.25
CA SER A 820 -20.11 7.31 10.26
C SER A 820 -20.37 5.93 10.87
N ARG A 821 -20.48 5.85 12.20
CA ARG A 821 -20.95 4.64 12.89
C ARG A 821 -22.41 4.36 12.60
#